data_AF-A0A816BR29-F1
#
_entry.id   AF-A0A816BR29-F1
#
_cell.length_a   1.000
_cell.length_b   1.000
_cell.length_c   1.000
_cell.angle_alpha   90.00
_cell.angle_beta   90.00
_cell.angle_gamma   90.00
#
_symmetry.space_group_name_H-M   'P 1'
#
loop_
_entity.id
_entity.type
_entity.pdbx_description
1 polymer ?
#
loop_
_entity_poly.entity_id
_entity_poly.type
_entity_poly.pdbx_seq_one_letter_code
_entity_poly.pdbx_strand_id
1 'polypeptide(L)'
;MVNNVNSSSAVCFLTRQAAFHVLEFASQLATVTSSVDVFILIDHNNVSIPSSPTTFRFIQLNETLVSREGFQKANIFGSKKICSAWDKALYHFTRIATNYSFVWFVEEDVFIPTTQAFLSLHELYSPYYDLITEELIYHHEGNPRSWYHYYSAPGTFIPPWVRGMVCAVGCSRRMLSAVDEYARWRGELTFLEFLFHTIAAHDKEMKIVTPLELNTIIFRQQIFFEQIKKRPNNIWHPMKNFLQQIKWRQNLINIVLADKNHTLNKFHALKNRIINNINSNSISDLNHLLSMFERVKHQFTPTERQQLRHLFVRLANDQSEEISSLLHRLADHAFKLSEAHINTTMEEDRTEKYVALENKLVENKKTILWLVKNGNGSVDEKGEIGRLRREAKQLTLNLTREIQCERRYIKCNRNRTNKLIWLKLSNRGPSSVDFDEQLIASDSTRTNVSGQMNDIEKRHEKLKQRASQAQTEKNLLNQVAQWEKESIGKIQLAAKKARTEIQQFIKDSNTQIANSLNKVSTELRSRKRANNYTDRDIENLNNLLQSCGEHMKQQNELNVIKKDFSPSELIKIAKNFAPTQETIRPTIRNARFAPTREQQALSPRLERYSLPPEIGFLSERPTQRADYNTLPPPQYNPTPQTRRRPIDVAPNSNINSDPYPSISFNVNSGTDKNIQRLFESIGTLAPMNKIGPMSGDCDYETTQMESFLAQTFQFRNIPGEYIVHGVKSFRLGRPPFLMDPNTLIRFPGTGRVAFAMTAQEILDWQQSYRVYADEDARCINKIFIRRALQGLTKSGEEAFAMKFVVRISQ
;
A
#
# COMPACT_ATOMS: atom_id res chain seq x y z
N MET A 1 -29.76 -16.83 27.20
CA MET A 1 -28.37 -17.31 27.09
C MET A 1 -28.01 -17.32 25.61
N VAL A 2 -27.13 -16.43 25.16
CA VAL A 2 -26.62 -16.44 23.78
C VAL A 2 -25.52 -17.49 23.74
N ASN A 3 -25.73 -18.58 23.01
CA ASN A 3 -24.69 -19.59 22.82
C ASN A 3 -23.46 -18.91 22.21
N ASN A 4 -22.32 -19.00 22.90
CA ASN A 4 -21.00 -18.63 22.38
C ASN A 4 -20.68 -19.56 21.19
N VAL A 5 -21.24 -19.27 20.03
CA VAL A 5 -20.72 -19.79 18.77
C VAL A 5 -19.35 -19.16 18.64
N ASN A 6 -18.28 -19.93 18.89
CA ASN A 6 -16.91 -19.50 18.65
C ASN A 6 -16.87 -18.97 17.22
N SER A 7 -16.75 -17.65 17.08
CA SER A 7 -16.79 -16.96 15.81
C SER A 7 -15.51 -17.30 15.05
N SER A 8 -15.58 -18.33 14.21
CA SER A 8 -14.43 -18.84 13.47
C SER A 8 -14.05 -17.86 12.36
N SER A 9 -12.75 -17.64 12.18
CA SER A 9 -12.23 -16.87 11.05
C SER A 9 -11.65 -17.79 10.00
N ALA A 10 -11.50 -17.30 8.77
CA ALA A 10 -10.86 -18.03 7.69
C ALA A 10 -9.83 -17.16 6.95
N VAL A 11 -8.87 -17.82 6.29
CA VAL A 11 -7.99 -17.23 5.29
C VAL A 11 -8.03 -18.08 4.02
N CYS A 12 -8.21 -17.45 2.88
CA CYS A 12 -8.25 -18.09 1.58
C CYS A 12 -7.16 -17.54 0.66
N PHE A 13 -6.21 -18.41 0.30
CA PHE A 13 -5.20 -18.10 -0.70
C PHE A 13 -5.78 -18.33 -2.09
N LEU A 14 -5.76 -17.29 -2.92
CA LEU A 14 -6.32 -17.27 -4.27
C LEU A 14 -5.23 -17.63 -5.26
N THR A 15 -5.28 -18.85 -5.79
CA THR A 15 -4.25 -19.37 -6.69
C THR A 15 -4.82 -19.77 -8.04
N ARG A 16 -4.04 -19.62 -9.11
CA ARG A 16 -4.42 -20.24 -10.40
C ARG A 16 -4.17 -21.75 -10.34
N GLN A 17 -2.96 -22.08 -9.93
CA GLN A 17 -2.48 -23.41 -9.58
C GLN A 17 -1.63 -23.23 -8.34
N ALA A 18 -2.01 -23.85 -7.23
CA ALA A 18 -1.34 -23.62 -5.96
C ALA A 18 0.13 -24.04 -6.04
N ALA A 19 1.03 -23.05 -5.98
CA ALA A 19 2.45 -23.30 -5.97
C ALA A 19 2.87 -23.95 -4.64
N PHE A 20 3.86 -24.85 -4.68
CA PHE A 20 4.29 -25.65 -3.52
C PHE A 20 4.54 -24.81 -2.25
N HIS A 21 5.20 -23.67 -2.38
CA HIS A 21 5.51 -22.79 -1.25
C HIS A 21 4.26 -22.12 -0.62
N VAL A 22 3.19 -21.91 -1.38
CA VAL A 22 1.91 -21.43 -0.83
C VAL A 22 1.30 -22.55 0.02
N LEU A 23 1.36 -23.80 -0.44
CA LEU A 23 0.89 -24.96 0.32
C LEU A 23 1.71 -25.17 1.59
N GLU A 24 3.03 -25.01 1.51
CA GLU A 24 3.93 -25.09 2.67
C GLU A 24 3.59 -24.01 3.70
N PHE A 25 3.47 -22.75 3.28
CA PHE A 25 3.11 -21.64 4.17
C PHE A 25 1.70 -21.82 4.77
N ALA A 26 0.73 -22.27 3.98
CA ALA A 26 -0.62 -22.55 4.45
C ALA A 26 -0.65 -23.68 5.49
N SER A 27 0.14 -24.73 5.28
CA SER A 27 0.30 -25.83 6.26
C SER A 27 0.91 -25.33 7.56
N GLN A 28 1.98 -24.53 7.48
CA GLN A 28 2.60 -23.91 8.66
C GLN A 28 1.59 -23.03 9.40
N LEU A 29 0.84 -22.19 8.68
CA LEU A 29 -0.17 -21.32 9.28
C LEU A 29 -1.25 -22.13 9.98
N ALA A 30 -1.82 -23.13 9.31
CA ALA A 30 -2.85 -24.00 9.88
C ALA A 30 -2.37 -24.77 11.12
N THR A 31 -1.09 -25.11 11.19
CA THR A 31 -0.51 -25.83 12.34
C THR A 31 -0.38 -24.93 13.57
N VAL A 32 -0.11 -23.63 13.38
CA VAL A 32 0.14 -22.70 14.48
C VAL A 32 -1.12 -22.00 15.01
N THR A 33 -2.27 -22.14 14.34
CA THR A 33 -3.52 -21.50 14.77
C THR A 33 -4.71 -22.44 14.72
N SER A 34 -5.53 -22.40 15.78
CA SER A 34 -6.85 -23.04 15.83
C SER A 34 -7.99 -22.04 15.64
N SER A 35 -7.70 -20.74 15.55
CA SER A 35 -8.71 -19.68 15.42
C SER A 35 -9.02 -19.29 13.97
N VAL A 36 -8.16 -19.68 13.03
CA VAL A 36 -8.27 -19.34 11.60
C VAL A 36 -8.19 -20.60 10.76
N ASP A 37 -9.29 -20.95 10.09
CA ASP A 37 -9.29 -22.03 9.11
C ASP A 37 -8.58 -21.60 7.82
N VAL A 38 -7.70 -22.45 7.31
CA VAL A 38 -6.89 -22.15 6.12
C VAL A 38 -7.47 -22.85 4.88
N PHE A 39 -7.67 -22.07 3.82
CA PHE A 39 -8.19 -22.53 2.53
C PHE A 39 -7.22 -22.18 1.40
N ILE A 40 -7.13 -23.07 0.41
CA ILE A 40 -6.46 -22.85 -0.87
C ILE A 40 -7.50 -22.94 -1.98
N LEU A 41 -7.75 -21.82 -2.66
CA LEU A 41 -8.61 -21.81 -3.83
C LEU A 41 -7.79 -22.05 -5.10
N ILE A 42 -8.23 -23.02 -5.91
CA ILE A 42 -7.63 -23.37 -7.19
C ILE A 42 -8.58 -22.91 -8.30
N ASP A 43 -8.19 -21.85 -9.02
CA ASP A 43 -9.01 -21.31 -10.10
C ASP A 43 -9.02 -22.19 -11.36
N HIS A 44 -8.00 -23.01 -11.58
CA HIS A 44 -7.96 -23.87 -12.76
C HIS A 44 -8.72 -25.19 -12.54
N ASN A 45 -9.92 -25.33 -13.13
CA ASN A 45 -10.79 -26.49 -12.93
C ASN A 45 -10.20 -27.83 -13.40
N ASN A 46 -9.20 -27.81 -14.30
CA ASN A 46 -8.56 -29.06 -14.78
C ASN A 46 -7.36 -29.50 -13.93
N VAL A 47 -6.98 -28.75 -12.89
CA VAL A 47 -5.90 -29.16 -11.99
C VAL A 47 -6.48 -30.17 -11.01
N SER A 48 -5.89 -31.36 -10.94
CA SER A 48 -6.24 -32.35 -9.92
C SER A 48 -5.82 -31.83 -8.55
N ILE A 49 -6.76 -31.83 -7.62
CA ILE A 49 -6.49 -31.49 -6.23
C ILE A 49 -5.79 -32.71 -5.61
N PRO A 50 -4.61 -32.56 -4.99
CA PRO A 50 -4.03 -33.63 -4.19
C PRO A 50 -5.00 -34.01 -3.06
N SER A 51 -4.96 -35.26 -2.61
CA SER A 51 -5.74 -35.70 -1.44
C SER A 51 -5.57 -34.68 -0.31
N SER A 52 -6.68 -34.09 0.15
CA SER A 52 -6.63 -32.92 1.04
C SER A 52 -5.78 -33.23 2.27
N PRO A 53 -4.75 -32.43 2.58
CA PRO A 53 -4.06 -32.57 3.85
C PRO A 53 -5.06 -32.28 4.97
N THR A 54 -4.84 -32.89 6.14
CA THR A 54 -5.70 -32.68 7.32
C THR A 54 -5.64 -31.25 7.86
N THR A 55 -4.61 -30.48 7.49
CA THR A 55 -4.32 -29.16 8.05
C THR A 55 -5.06 -28.02 7.35
N PHE A 56 -5.29 -28.08 6.03
CA PHE A 56 -6.00 -27.02 5.29
C PHE A 56 -6.91 -27.61 4.21
N ARG A 57 -7.86 -26.80 3.72
CA ARG A 57 -8.90 -27.25 2.78
C ARG A 57 -8.71 -26.67 1.39
N PHE A 58 -9.00 -27.44 0.36
CA PHE A 58 -9.03 -26.94 -1.01
C PHE A 58 -10.45 -26.48 -1.41
N ILE A 59 -10.52 -25.43 -2.22
CA ILE A 59 -11.74 -24.96 -2.89
C ILE A 59 -11.48 -25.01 -4.40
N GLN A 60 -12.32 -25.72 -5.12
CA GLN A 60 -12.36 -25.69 -6.58
C GLN A 60 -13.82 -25.70 -7.02
N LEU A 61 -14.23 -24.70 -7.80
CA LEU A 61 -15.63 -24.46 -8.13
C LEU A 61 -15.82 -24.35 -9.64
N ASN A 62 -16.92 -24.94 -10.11
CA ASN A 62 -17.31 -24.86 -11.51
C ASN A 62 -17.63 -23.40 -11.90
N GLU A 63 -17.06 -22.92 -13.01
CA GLU A 63 -17.19 -21.51 -13.45
C GLU A 63 -18.64 -21.17 -13.86
N THR A 64 -19.33 -22.10 -14.54
CA THR A 64 -20.72 -21.90 -14.96
C THR A 64 -21.66 -21.75 -13.78
N LEU A 65 -21.46 -22.54 -12.71
CA LEU A 65 -22.22 -22.40 -11.47
C LEU A 65 -22.01 -21.01 -10.87
N VAL A 66 -20.75 -20.60 -10.67
CA VAL A 66 -20.40 -19.35 -9.99
C VAL A 66 -20.91 -18.12 -10.78
N SER A 67 -20.76 -18.13 -12.11
CA SER A 67 -21.28 -17.10 -13.01
C SER A 67 -22.81 -16.99 -12.95
N ARG A 68 -23.53 -18.12 -12.98
CA ARG A 68 -25.01 -18.14 -12.93
C ARG A 68 -25.56 -17.51 -11.65
N GLU A 69 -24.83 -17.65 -10.54
CA GLU A 69 -25.22 -17.07 -9.24
C GLU A 69 -24.80 -15.59 -9.11
N GLY A 70 -24.34 -14.95 -10.20
CA GLY A 70 -23.99 -13.53 -10.25
C GLY A 70 -22.57 -13.20 -9.78
N PHE A 71 -21.73 -14.20 -9.54
CA PHE A 71 -20.34 -14.00 -9.13
C PHE A 71 -19.44 -14.08 -10.37
N GLN A 72 -19.28 -12.96 -11.06
CA GLN A 72 -18.42 -12.83 -12.24
C GLN A 72 -17.92 -11.40 -12.39
N LYS A 73 -16.80 -11.23 -13.11
CA LYS A 73 -16.17 -9.92 -13.40
C LYS A 73 -15.56 -9.20 -12.19
N ALA A 74 -15.37 -9.86 -11.06
CA ALA A 74 -14.62 -9.27 -9.94
C ALA A 74 -13.22 -8.86 -10.39
N ASN A 75 -12.53 -9.69 -11.18
CA ASN A 75 -11.26 -9.36 -11.79
C ASN A 75 -11.41 -9.24 -13.32
N ILE A 76 -11.25 -8.03 -13.84
CA ILE A 76 -11.36 -7.73 -15.28
C ILE A 76 -10.05 -7.90 -16.05
N PHE A 77 -8.95 -8.24 -15.37
CA PHE A 77 -7.63 -8.33 -15.98
C PHE A 77 -7.22 -9.74 -16.38
N GLY A 78 -6.56 -9.83 -17.53
CA GLY A 78 -5.64 -10.94 -17.85
C GLY A 78 -6.26 -12.29 -18.16
N SER A 79 -7.59 -12.43 -18.16
CA SER A 79 -8.23 -13.69 -18.54
C SER A 79 -9.45 -13.47 -19.41
N LYS A 80 -9.60 -14.31 -20.46
CA LYS A 80 -10.85 -14.47 -21.21
C LYS A 80 -11.89 -15.28 -20.41
N LYS A 81 -11.59 -15.60 -19.15
CA LYS A 81 -12.48 -16.41 -18.30
C LYS A 81 -13.64 -15.56 -17.81
N ILE A 82 -14.76 -16.22 -17.57
CA ILE A 82 -15.97 -15.60 -17.02
C ILE A 82 -15.79 -15.34 -15.52
N CYS A 83 -15.23 -16.32 -14.80
CA CYS A 83 -14.96 -16.24 -13.37
C CYS A 83 -13.46 -16.38 -13.10
N SER A 84 -12.97 -15.53 -12.22
CA SER A 84 -11.63 -15.56 -11.64
C SER A 84 -11.62 -16.27 -10.28
N ALA A 85 -10.42 -16.43 -9.71
CA ALA A 85 -10.24 -16.91 -8.33
C ALA A 85 -11.07 -16.10 -7.31
N TRP A 86 -11.16 -14.78 -7.51
CA TRP A 86 -11.93 -13.88 -6.66
C TRP A 86 -13.43 -14.16 -6.71
N ASP A 87 -13.99 -14.35 -7.90
CA ASP A 87 -15.41 -14.64 -8.08
C ASP A 87 -15.80 -15.93 -7.35
N LYS A 88 -14.98 -16.98 -7.50
CA LYS A 88 -15.16 -18.27 -6.83
C LYS A 88 -15.03 -18.17 -5.32
N ALA A 89 -14.05 -17.40 -4.82
CA ALA A 89 -13.84 -17.20 -3.39
C ALA A 89 -15.04 -16.47 -2.76
N LEU A 90 -15.48 -15.39 -3.41
CA LEU A 90 -16.62 -14.61 -2.94
C LEU A 90 -17.88 -15.45 -2.92
N TYR A 91 -18.18 -16.21 -3.98
CA TYR A 91 -19.31 -17.14 -3.98
C TYR A 91 -19.22 -18.15 -2.83
N HIS A 92 -18.05 -18.78 -2.63
CA HIS A 92 -17.88 -19.76 -1.57
C HIS A 92 -18.16 -19.18 -0.18
N PHE A 93 -17.53 -18.06 0.17
CA PHE A 93 -17.65 -17.51 1.53
C PHE A 93 -18.92 -16.70 1.77
N THR A 94 -19.66 -16.32 0.71
CA THR A 94 -20.97 -15.67 0.85
C THR A 94 -22.15 -16.64 0.83
N ARG A 95 -22.02 -17.79 0.15
CA ARG A 95 -23.13 -18.75 -0.07
C ARG A 95 -22.97 -20.12 0.55
N ILE A 96 -21.74 -20.64 0.60
CA ILE A 96 -21.47 -22.03 1.01
C ILE A 96 -20.95 -22.04 2.45
N ALA A 97 -19.83 -21.36 2.69
CA ALA A 97 -19.15 -21.29 3.98
C ALA A 97 -19.54 -20.02 4.74
N THR A 98 -20.82 -19.92 5.11
CA THR A 98 -21.40 -18.71 5.73
C THR A 98 -21.16 -18.60 7.24
N ASN A 99 -20.63 -19.64 7.86
CA ASN A 99 -20.40 -19.72 9.31
C ASN A 99 -19.20 -18.90 9.82
N TYR A 100 -18.33 -18.41 8.94
CA TYR A 100 -17.15 -17.62 9.34
C TYR A 100 -17.51 -16.18 9.67
N SER A 101 -17.09 -15.66 10.81
CA SER A 101 -17.31 -14.27 11.19
C SER A 101 -16.42 -13.29 10.43
N PHE A 102 -15.26 -13.76 9.96
CA PHE A 102 -14.27 -12.96 9.26
C PHE A 102 -13.49 -13.81 8.26
N VAL A 103 -13.22 -13.28 7.07
CA VAL A 103 -12.50 -13.99 6.00
C VAL A 103 -11.42 -13.07 5.42
N TRP A 104 -10.19 -13.57 5.36
CA TRP A 104 -9.11 -12.96 4.60
C TRP A 104 -9.03 -13.57 3.20
N PHE A 105 -8.91 -12.73 2.18
CA PHE A 105 -8.58 -13.13 0.82
C PHE A 105 -7.18 -12.64 0.50
N VAL A 106 -6.31 -13.53 -0.01
CA VAL A 106 -4.90 -13.24 -0.25
C VAL A 106 -4.48 -13.81 -1.61
N GLU A 107 -4.02 -12.97 -2.52
CA GLU A 107 -3.51 -13.40 -3.84
C GLU A 107 -2.18 -14.17 -3.73
N GLU A 108 -1.91 -15.06 -4.68
CA GLU A 108 -0.72 -15.93 -4.68
C GLU A 108 0.62 -15.16 -4.74
N ASP A 109 0.64 -13.95 -5.29
CA ASP A 109 1.82 -13.09 -5.36
C ASP A 109 1.93 -12.11 -4.18
N VAL A 110 1.15 -12.31 -3.12
CA VAL A 110 1.34 -11.63 -1.83
C VAL A 110 2.31 -12.41 -0.97
N PHE A 111 3.40 -11.76 -0.56
CA PHE A 111 4.39 -12.31 0.33
C PHE A 111 4.07 -11.98 1.80
N ILE A 112 3.71 -13.01 2.56
CA ILE A 112 3.61 -12.97 4.02
C ILE A 112 4.93 -13.51 4.61
N PRO A 113 5.71 -12.68 5.34
CA PRO A 113 7.04 -13.08 5.80
C PRO A 113 7.04 -14.22 6.81
N THR A 114 6.08 -14.22 7.76
CA THR A 114 5.95 -15.24 8.80
C THR A 114 4.48 -15.48 9.13
N THR A 115 4.15 -16.65 9.68
CA THR A 115 2.80 -16.94 10.20
C THR A 115 2.40 -15.95 11.29
N GLN A 116 3.36 -15.56 12.15
CA GLN A 116 3.14 -14.56 13.21
C GLN A 116 2.76 -13.19 12.66
N ALA A 117 3.33 -12.76 11.52
CA ALA A 117 2.96 -11.48 10.88
C ALA A 117 1.47 -11.46 10.53
N PHE A 118 0.97 -12.55 9.92
CA PHE A 118 -0.44 -12.69 9.59
C PHE A 118 -1.32 -12.78 10.84
N LEU A 119 -0.96 -13.61 11.83
CA LEU A 119 -1.75 -13.76 13.05
C LEU A 119 -1.85 -12.45 13.84
N SER A 120 -0.75 -11.71 13.96
CA SER A 120 -0.73 -10.42 14.65
C SER A 120 -1.64 -9.40 13.97
N LEU A 121 -1.62 -9.36 12.62
CA LEU A 121 -2.55 -8.54 11.84
C LEU A 121 -4.00 -8.97 12.08
N HIS A 122 -4.30 -10.26 11.99
CA HIS A 122 -5.64 -10.79 12.16
C HIS A 122 -6.21 -10.50 13.55
N GLU A 123 -5.47 -10.80 14.62
CA GLU A 123 -5.90 -10.60 16.01
C GLU A 123 -6.13 -9.11 16.34
N LEU A 124 -5.31 -8.22 15.77
CA LEU A 124 -5.38 -6.80 16.07
C LEU A 124 -6.61 -6.11 15.46
N TYR A 125 -7.05 -6.56 14.27
CA TYR A 125 -8.03 -5.82 13.49
C TYR A 125 -9.34 -6.59 13.23
N SER A 126 -9.30 -7.90 13.00
CA SER A 126 -10.51 -8.65 12.59
C SER A 126 -11.70 -8.62 13.57
N PRO A 127 -11.52 -8.51 14.91
CA PRO A 127 -12.66 -8.43 15.82
C PRO A 127 -13.39 -7.08 15.78
N TYR A 128 -12.79 -6.05 15.16
CA TYR A 128 -13.22 -4.66 15.31
C TYR A 128 -13.65 -3.97 14.02
N TYR A 129 -13.30 -4.52 12.85
CA TYR A 129 -13.49 -3.89 11.56
C TYR A 129 -14.23 -4.80 10.59
N ASP A 130 -15.02 -4.20 9.70
CA ASP A 130 -15.76 -4.87 8.63
C ASP A 130 -14.91 -5.04 7.38
N LEU A 131 -14.04 -4.07 7.11
CA LEU A 131 -13.11 -4.09 6.00
C LEU A 131 -11.70 -3.72 6.47
N ILE A 132 -10.75 -4.60 6.23
CA ILE A 132 -9.31 -4.37 6.44
C ILE A 132 -8.63 -4.35 5.07
N THR A 133 -8.06 -3.23 4.68
CA THR A 133 -7.48 -3.02 3.34
C THR A 133 -6.22 -2.15 3.42
N GLU A 134 -5.47 -2.02 2.33
CA GLU A 134 -4.25 -1.20 2.33
C GLU A 134 -4.56 0.31 2.33
N GLU A 135 -5.38 0.77 1.38
CA GLU A 135 -5.71 2.20 1.22
C GLU A 135 -7.20 2.46 0.94
N LEU A 136 -7.58 3.72 1.08
CA LEU A 136 -8.90 4.26 0.73
C LEU A 136 -8.73 5.56 -0.06
N ILE A 137 -9.05 5.52 -1.35
CA ILE A 137 -9.02 6.67 -2.25
C ILE A 137 -10.45 7.00 -2.67
N TYR A 138 -10.96 8.13 -2.16
CA TYR A 138 -12.32 8.61 -2.43
C TYR A 138 -12.38 9.43 -3.72
N HIS A 139 -13.43 9.19 -4.49
CA HIS A 139 -13.77 9.90 -5.70
C HIS A 139 -15.20 10.45 -5.63
N HIS A 140 -15.34 11.64 -5.07
CA HIS A 140 -16.65 12.25 -4.78
C HIS A 140 -17.45 12.66 -6.02
N GLU A 141 -16.76 13.01 -7.12
CA GLU A 141 -17.39 13.60 -8.31
C GLU A 141 -17.96 12.57 -9.30
N GLY A 142 -17.66 11.27 -9.12
CA GLY A 142 -18.12 10.25 -10.07
C GLY A 142 -17.60 10.40 -11.51
N ASN A 143 -16.46 11.06 -11.72
CA ASN A 143 -15.80 11.14 -13.03
C ASN A 143 -15.15 9.80 -13.39
N PRO A 144 -15.64 9.06 -14.41
CA PRO A 144 -15.10 7.75 -14.78
C PRO A 144 -13.71 7.80 -15.41
N ARG A 145 -13.18 8.99 -15.72
CA ARG A 145 -11.86 9.17 -16.34
C ARG A 145 -10.73 9.39 -15.35
N SER A 146 -11.02 9.64 -14.08
CA SER A 146 -10.00 9.93 -13.06
C SER A 146 -9.12 8.73 -12.72
N TRP A 147 -9.63 7.53 -12.98
CA TRP A 147 -8.91 6.27 -12.85
C TRP A 147 -9.46 5.29 -13.87
N TYR A 148 -8.57 4.61 -14.59
CA TYR A 148 -8.95 3.79 -15.74
C TYR A 148 -10.09 2.82 -15.41
N HIS A 149 -10.09 2.18 -14.24
CA HIS A 149 -11.11 1.18 -13.89
C HIS A 149 -12.50 1.74 -13.56
N TYR A 150 -12.62 3.04 -13.30
CA TYR A 150 -13.92 3.67 -13.09
C TYR A 150 -14.79 3.72 -14.35
N TYR A 151 -14.31 3.32 -15.54
CA TYR A 151 -15.21 3.16 -16.69
C TYR A 151 -16.36 2.17 -16.40
N SER A 152 -16.17 1.24 -15.46
CA SER A 152 -17.17 0.25 -15.04
C SER A 152 -18.05 0.69 -13.85
N ALA A 153 -17.77 1.87 -13.27
CA ALA A 153 -18.50 2.39 -12.11
C ALA A 153 -19.86 3.04 -12.47
N PRO A 154 -20.03 3.75 -13.61
CA PRO A 154 -21.34 4.27 -14.03
C PRO A 154 -22.40 3.17 -14.11
N GLY A 155 -23.53 3.39 -13.43
CA GLY A 155 -24.64 2.45 -13.37
C GLY A 155 -24.44 1.26 -12.43
N THR A 156 -23.26 1.08 -11.82
CA THR A 156 -23.02 0.06 -10.78
C THR A 156 -23.08 0.65 -9.38
N PHE A 157 -22.48 1.82 -9.16
CA PHE A 157 -22.57 2.57 -7.90
C PHE A 157 -22.89 4.05 -8.14
N ILE A 158 -23.64 4.64 -7.21
CA ILE A 158 -23.71 6.10 -7.09
C ILE A 158 -22.41 6.63 -6.45
N PRO A 159 -21.93 7.83 -6.80
CA PRO A 159 -20.82 8.45 -6.09
C PRO A 159 -21.15 8.69 -4.59
N PRO A 160 -20.15 8.70 -3.69
CA PRO A 160 -18.72 8.59 -3.96
C PRO A 160 -18.32 7.17 -4.35
N TRP A 161 -17.41 7.04 -5.30
CA TRP A 161 -16.71 5.78 -5.55
C TRP A 161 -15.45 5.76 -4.72
N VAL A 162 -15.11 4.61 -4.15
CA VAL A 162 -13.90 4.47 -3.33
C VAL A 162 -13.12 3.29 -3.85
N ARG A 163 -11.80 3.44 -3.95
CA ARG A 163 -10.91 2.38 -4.39
C ARG A 163 -9.76 2.13 -3.43
N GLY A 164 -9.12 0.98 -3.58
CA GLY A 164 -7.82 0.65 -3.00
C GLY A 164 -7.32 -0.70 -3.53
N MET A 165 -6.03 -0.98 -3.33
CA MET A 165 -5.46 -2.28 -3.69
C MET A 165 -6.08 -3.39 -2.84
N VAL A 166 -6.49 -4.50 -3.45
CA VAL A 166 -7.14 -5.63 -2.75
C VAL A 166 -6.40 -6.96 -2.87
N CYS A 167 -5.09 -6.93 -3.10
CA CYS A 167 -4.29 -8.17 -3.17
C CYS A 167 -4.33 -8.97 -1.86
N ALA A 168 -4.47 -8.28 -0.72
CA ALA A 168 -4.84 -8.88 0.55
C ALA A 168 -5.90 -8.02 1.25
N VAL A 169 -7.07 -8.59 1.53
CA VAL A 169 -8.20 -7.88 2.15
C VAL A 169 -8.89 -8.78 3.17
N GLY A 170 -9.27 -8.19 4.30
CA GLY A 170 -10.06 -8.85 5.34
C GLY A 170 -11.49 -8.35 5.34
N CYS A 171 -12.47 -9.25 5.29
CA CYS A 171 -13.89 -8.94 5.23
C CYS A 171 -14.64 -9.60 6.39
N SER A 172 -15.41 -8.82 7.15
CA SER A 172 -16.35 -9.38 8.13
C SER A 172 -17.51 -10.08 7.44
N ARG A 173 -18.29 -10.84 8.22
CA ARG A 173 -19.55 -11.42 7.77
C ARG A 173 -20.51 -10.37 7.22
N ARG A 174 -20.60 -9.19 7.86
CA ARG A 174 -21.43 -8.07 7.39
C ARG A 174 -20.99 -7.60 6.01
N MET A 175 -19.68 -7.44 5.81
CA MET A 175 -19.11 -7.05 4.51
C MET A 175 -19.41 -8.09 3.42
N LEU A 176 -19.25 -9.38 3.73
CA LEU A 176 -19.56 -10.48 2.81
C LEU A 176 -21.05 -10.54 2.45
N SER A 177 -21.94 -10.35 3.42
CA SER A 177 -23.39 -10.28 3.17
C SER A 177 -23.76 -9.12 2.24
N ALA A 178 -23.11 -7.96 2.37
CA ALA A 178 -23.34 -6.84 1.46
C ALA A 178 -22.84 -7.11 0.03
N VAL A 179 -21.70 -7.81 -0.12
CA VAL A 179 -21.24 -8.28 -1.44
C VAL A 179 -22.23 -9.27 -2.05
N ASP A 180 -22.81 -10.16 -1.24
CA ASP A 180 -23.83 -11.10 -1.70
C ASP A 180 -25.11 -10.41 -2.19
N GLU A 181 -25.59 -9.44 -1.43
CA GLU A 181 -26.73 -8.60 -1.81
C GLU A 181 -26.46 -7.85 -3.11
N TYR A 182 -25.26 -7.30 -3.26
CA TYR A 182 -24.83 -6.63 -4.48
C TYR A 182 -24.86 -7.60 -5.67
N ALA A 183 -24.28 -8.80 -5.54
CA ALA A 183 -24.26 -9.81 -6.59
C ALA A 183 -25.68 -10.22 -7.02
N ARG A 184 -26.61 -10.42 -6.07
CA ARG A 184 -28.02 -10.71 -6.36
C ARG A 184 -28.73 -9.57 -7.08
N TRP A 185 -28.52 -8.35 -6.61
CA TRP A 185 -29.17 -7.17 -7.16
C TRP A 185 -28.72 -6.88 -8.58
N ARG A 186 -27.42 -7.05 -8.87
CA ARG A 186 -26.83 -6.74 -10.18
C ARG A 186 -26.79 -7.90 -11.16
N GLY A 187 -26.81 -9.13 -10.68
CA GLY A 187 -26.54 -10.32 -11.49
C GLY A 187 -25.08 -10.45 -11.92
N GLU A 188 -24.18 -9.58 -11.44
CA GLU A 188 -22.74 -9.64 -11.65
C GLU A 188 -22.00 -8.82 -10.58
N LEU A 189 -20.71 -9.10 -10.39
CA LEU A 189 -19.83 -8.26 -9.59
C LEU A 189 -19.26 -7.12 -10.45
N THR A 190 -18.59 -6.18 -9.79
CA THR A 190 -17.77 -5.16 -10.46
C THR A 190 -16.32 -5.29 -10.02
N PHE A 191 -15.44 -4.45 -10.56
CA PHE A 191 -14.02 -4.59 -10.31
C PHE A 191 -13.67 -4.50 -8.82
N LEU A 192 -12.98 -5.52 -8.34
CA LEU A 192 -12.69 -5.80 -6.93
C LEU A 192 -12.04 -4.62 -6.19
N GLU A 193 -11.19 -3.84 -6.86
CA GLU A 193 -10.46 -2.72 -6.23
C GLU A 193 -11.37 -1.52 -5.90
N PHE A 194 -12.63 -1.51 -6.34
CA PHE A 194 -13.62 -0.54 -5.83
C PHE A 194 -14.90 -1.18 -5.31
N LEU A 195 -15.17 -2.46 -5.61
CA LEU A 195 -16.33 -3.19 -5.08
C LEU A 195 -16.40 -3.12 -3.55
N PHE A 196 -15.35 -3.58 -2.86
CA PHE A 196 -15.37 -3.65 -1.40
C PHE A 196 -15.39 -2.26 -0.77
N HIS A 197 -14.53 -1.37 -1.23
CA HIS A 197 -14.39 -0.03 -0.65
C HIS A 197 -15.63 0.83 -0.87
N THR A 198 -16.28 0.73 -2.04
CA THR A 198 -17.48 1.52 -2.33
C THR A 198 -18.67 1.02 -1.52
N ILE A 199 -18.88 -0.31 -1.43
CA ILE A 199 -19.92 -0.89 -0.55
C ILE A 199 -19.70 -0.43 0.90
N ALA A 200 -18.48 -0.59 1.41
CA ALA A 200 -18.17 -0.23 2.79
C ALA A 200 -18.28 1.28 3.06
N ALA A 201 -17.97 2.13 2.08
CA ALA A 201 -18.09 3.58 2.23
C ALA A 201 -19.54 4.08 2.15
N HIS A 202 -20.44 3.34 1.49
CA HIS A 202 -21.86 3.68 1.42
C HIS A 202 -22.61 3.27 2.68
N ASP A 203 -22.19 2.17 3.34
CA ASP A 203 -22.72 1.77 4.63
C ASP A 203 -22.03 2.56 5.78
N LYS A 204 -22.74 3.56 6.32
CA LYS A 204 -22.23 4.44 7.38
C LYS A 204 -21.88 3.73 8.69
N GLU A 205 -22.34 2.51 8.90
CA GLU A 205 -22.07 1.74 10.10
C GLU A 205 -20.89 0.77 9.94
N MET A 206 -20.46 0.49 8.71
CA MET A 206 -19.30 -0.35 8.47
C MET A 206 -18.01 0.32 8.93
N LYS A 207 -17.19 -0.45 9.64
CA LYS A 207 -15.90 0.02 10.15
C LYS A 207 -14.79 -0.40 9.20
N ILE A 208 -14.04 0.57 8.69
CA ILE A 208 -12.93 0.32 7.78
C ILE A 208 -11.61 0.70 8.46
N VAL A 209 -10.56 -0.10 8.25
CA VAL A 209 -9.20 0.22 8.69
C VAL A 209 -8.19 0.00 7.56
N THR A 210 -7.17 0.86 7.55
CA THR A 210 -5.99 0.77 6.70
C THR A 210 -4.73 0.54 7.54
N PRO A 211 -4.41 -0.73 7.90
CA PRO A 211 -3.29 -1.05 8.77
C PRO A 211 -1.94 -0.64 8.18
N LEU A 212 -1.00 -0.27 9.04
CA LEU A 212 0.38 0.00 8.63
C LEU A 212 1.07 -1.26 8.10
N GLU A 213 0.64 -2.43 8.56
CA GLU A 213 1.13 -3.73 8.13
C GLU A 213 0.79 -4.04 6.66
N LEU A 214 -0.22 -3.35 6.08
CA LEU A 214 -0.63 -3.52 4.68
C LEU A 214 -0.05 -2.43 3.75
N ASN A 215 0.59 -1.37 4.27
CA ASN A 215 1.08 -0.23 3.47
C ASN A 215 2.25 -0.53 2.50
N THR A 216 2.63 -1.80 2.40
CA THR A 216 3.65 -2.36 1.50
C THR A 216 3.02 -3.18 0.36
N ILE A 217 1.70 -3.17 0.24
CA ILE A 217 0.97 -3.66 -0.93
C ILE A 217 0.92 -2.51 -1.93
N ILE A 218 1.88 -2.48 -2.86
CA ILE A 218 2.05 -1.39 -3.82
C ILE A 218 2.11 -1.95 -5.23
N PHE A 219 1.31 -1.41 -6.15
CA PHE A 219 1.27 -1.86 -7.52
C PHE A 219 2.67 -1.83 -8.19
N ARG A 220 3.14 -2.99 -8.66
CA ARG A 220 4.42 -3.17 -9.39
C ARG A 220 5.67 -2.64 -8.65
N GLN A 221 5.64 -2.57 -7.31
CA GLN A 221 6.83 -2.20 -6.56
C GLN A 221 7.89 -3.30 -6.63
N GLN A 222 9.15 -2.92 -6.89
CA GLN A 222 10.28 -3.81 -6.68
C GLN A 222 10.61 -3.91 -5.19
N ILE A 223 10.63 -5.13 -4.67
CA ILE A 223 10.82 -5.42 -3.25
C ILE A 223 12.24 -5.96 -3.05
N PHE A 224 12.91 -5.50 -2.00
CA PHE A 224 14.24 -5.97 -1.60
C PHE A 224 14.20 -6.59 -0.21
N PHE A 225 15.02 -7.62 0.02
CA PHE A 225 15.07 -8.33 1.29
C PHE A 225 15.33 -7.42 2.50
N GLU A 226 16.18 -6.39 2.33
CA GLU A 226 16.48 -5.41 3.38
C GLU A 226 15.25 -4.60 3.83
N GLN A 227 14.26 -4.41 2.96
CA GLN A 227 13.01 -3.74 3.31
C GLN A 227 12.13 -4.66 4.19
N ILE A 228 12.08 -5.95 3.84
CA ILE A 228 11.37 -6.98 4.60
C ILE A 228 11.99 -7.15 5.98
N LYS A 229 13.32 -7.20 6.07
CA LYS A 229 14.04 -7.28 7.34
C LYS A 229 13.70 -6.11 8.27
N LYS A 230 13.52 -4.91 7.72
CA LYS A 230 13.14 -3.71 8.49
C LYS A 230 11.67 -3.71 8.94
N ARG A 231 10.79 -4.46 8.27
CA ARG A 231 9.36 -4.56 8.58
C ARG A 231 8.89 -6.01 8.47
N PRO A 232 9.32 -6.91 9.37
CA PRO A 232 9.04 -8.34 9.27
C PRO A 232 7.57 -8.69 9.50
N ASN A 233 6.77 -7.76 10.05
CA ASN A 233 5.34 -7.92 10.30
C ASN A 233 4.46 -7.37 9.16
N ASN A 234 5.05 -6.78 8.12
CA ASN A 234 4.30 -6.27 6.98
C ASN A 234 3.99 -7.37 5.96
N ILE A 235 2.89 -7.19 5.22
CA ILE A 235 2.52 -8.00 4.06
C ILE A 235 2.92 -7.27 2.78
N TRP A 236 3.52 -7.99 1.84
CA TRP A 236 4.24 -7.40 0.71
C TRP A 236 3.63 -7.81 -0.62
N HIS A 237 3.45 -6.88 -1.55
CA HIS A 237 2.99 -7.18 -2.90
C HIS A 237 3.52 -6.15 -3.92
N PRO A 238 3.84 -6.57 -5.16
CA PRO A 238 3.82 -7.94 -5.67
C PRO A 238 5.14 -8.69 -5.44
N MET A 239 5.06 -10.01 -5.24
CA MET A 239 6.23 -10.89 -5.17
C MET A 239 6.06 -12.14 -6.03
N LYS A 240 6.23 -11.96 -7.34
CA LYS A 240 6.03 -13.01 -8.36
C LYS A 240 7.12 -14.10 -8.39
N ASN A 241 8.30 -13.84 -7.81
CA ASN A 241 9.36 -14.85 -7.71
C ASN A 241 9.16 -15.73 -6.48
N PHE A 242 8.51 -16.87 -6.69
CA PHE A 242 8.16 -17.83 -5.65
C PHE A 242 9.38 -18.47 -4.96
N LEU A 243 10.46 -18.77 -5.69
CA LEU A 243 11.69 -19.28 -5.09
C LEU A 243 12.35 -18.25 -4.17
N GLN A 244 12.26 -16.97 -4.55
CA GLN A 244 12.73 -15.87 -3.72
C GLN A 244 11.90 -15.74 -2.44
N GLN A 245 10.59 -16.01 -2.48
CA GLN A 245 9.75 -16.02 -1.28
C GLN A 245 10.26 -17.06 -0.26
N ILE A 246 10.53 -18.30 -0.72
CA ILE A 246 11.06 -19.38 0.12
C ILE A 246 12.39 -18.93 0.75
N LYS A 247 13.32 -18.46 -0.09
CA LYS A 247 14.64 -17.99 0.37
C LYS A 247 14.53 -16.89 1.42
N TRP A 248 13.60 -15.95 1.25
CA TRP A 248 13.42 -14.85 2.20
C TRP A 248 12.79 -15.30 3.51
N ARG A 249 11.82 -16.22 3.51
CA ARG A 249 11.29 -16.81 4.76
C ARG A 249 12.40 -17.56 5.52
N GLN A 250 13.20 -18.37 4.82
CA GLN A 250 14.32 -19.07 5.44
C GLN A 250 15.36 -18.11 6.02
N ASN A 251 15.69 -17.04 5.29
CA ASN A 251 16.61 -16.02 5.79
C ASN A 251 16.07 -15.31 7.03
N LEU A 252 14.77 -15.00 7.09
CA LEU A 252 14.14 -14.41 8.28
C LEU A 252 14.18 -15.37 9.47
N ILE A 253 13.89 -16.67 9.24
CA ILE A 253 14.03 -17.70 10.28
C ILE A 253 15.47 -17.75 10.80
N ASN A 254 16.46 -17.74 9.90
CA ASN A 254 17.87 -17.75 10.28
C ASN A 254 18.26 -16.49 11.08
N ILE A 255 17.73 -15.32 10.73
CA ILE A 255 17.94 -14.08 11.50
C ILE A 255 17.33 -14.21 12.90
N VAL A 256 16.08 -14.67 13.01
CA VAL A 256 15.41 -14.86 14.30
C VAL A 256 16.14 -15.90 15.15
N LEU A 257 16.63 -16.99 14.55
CA LEU A 257 17.42 -18.00 15.24
C LEU A 257 18.79 -17.47 15.67
N ALA A 258 19.46 -16.66 14.84
CA ALA A 258 20.71 -16.00 15.20
C ALA A 258 20.51 -15.03 16.37
N ASP A 259 19.44 -14.24 16.36
CA ASP A 259 19.10 -13.31 17.45
C ASP A 259 18.74 -14.06 18.73
N LYS A 260 17.98 -15.17 18.62
CA LYS A 260 17.68 -16.05 19.77
C LYS A 260 18.95 -16.69 20.32
N ASN A 261 19.83 -17.20 19.48
CA ASN A 261 21.09 -17.80 19.92
C ASN A 261 22.02 -16.75 20.54
N HIS A 262 22.06 -15.54 20.01
CA HIS A 262 22.81 -14.43 20.61
C HIS A 262 22.27 -14.06 21.99
N THR A 263 20.94 -13.98 22.13
CA THR A 263 20.26 -13.69 23.40
C THR A 263 20.49 -14.81 24.41
N LEU A 264 20.37 -16.07 23.97
CA LEU A 264 20.63 -17.26 24.77
C LEU A 264 22.09 -17.37 25.19
N ASN A 265 23.04 -17.02 24.32
CA ASN A 265 24.47 -16.99 24.65
C ASN A 265 24.79 -15.89 25.66
N LYS A 266 24.19 -14.69 25.52
CA LYS A 266 24.27 -13.63 26.53
C LYS A 266 23.69 -14.08 27.86
N PHE A 267 22.57 -14.77 27.83
CA PHE A 267 21.93 -15.36 29.00
C PHE A 267 22.86 -16.36 29.71
N HIS A 268 23.44 -17.31 28.96
CA HIS A 268 24.37 -18.29 29.52
C HIS A 268 25.64 -17.64 30.05
N ALA A 269 26.19 -16.63 29.37
CA ALA A 269 27.36 -15.91 29.85
C ALA A 269 27.06 -15.16 31.15
N LEU A 270 25.88 -14.54 31.27
CA LEU A 270 25.42 -13.88 32.49
C LEU A 270 25.22 -14.91 33.62
N LYS A 271 24.55 -16.04 33.33
CA LYS A 271 24.35 -17.13 34.27
C LYS A 271 25.68 -17.65 34.82
N ASN A 272 26.66 -17.90 33.95
CA ASN A 272 27.97 -18.43 34.36
C ASN A 272 28.76 -17.40 35.19
N ARG A 273 28.68 -16.11 34.86
CA ARG A 273 29.27 -15.04 35.70
C ARG A 273 28.64 -14.96 37.07
N ILE A 274 27.31 -15.08 37.16
CA ILE A 274 26.60 -15.13 38.45
C ILE A 274 27.09 -16.31 39.28
N ILE A 275 27.15 -17.51 38.70
CA ILE A 275 27.61 -18.72 39.38
C ILE A 275 29.05 -18.55 39.88
N ASN A 276 29.96 -18.04 39.04
CA ASN A 276 31.36 -17.85 39.41
C ASN A 276 31.55 -16.84 40.55
N ASN A 277 30.76 -15.76 40.56
CA ASN A 277 30.82 -14.74 41.61
C ASN A 277 30.16 -15.19 42.93
N ILE A 278 29.15 -16.06 42.86
CA ILE A 278 28.58 -16.66 44.08
C ILE A 278 29.64 -17.56 44.74
N ASN A 279 30.37 -18.35 43.94
CA ASN A 279 31.44 -19.21 44.44
C ASN A 279 32.63 -18.44 45.05
N SER A 280 32.80 -17.15 44.75
CA SER A 280 33.86 -16.32 45.34
C SER A 280 33.48 -15.65 46.67
N ASN A 281 32.25 -15.85 47.18
CA ASN A 281 31.74 -15.32 48.46
C ASN A 281 31.88 -13.81 48.67
N SER A 282 31.94 -13.03 47.60
CA SER A 282 32.13 -11.57 47.66
C SER A 282 30.79 -10.83 47.54
N ILE A 283 30.33 -10.24 48.64
CA ILE A 283 29.05 -9.49 48.71
C ILE A 283 29.08 -8.24 47.80
N SER A 284 30.25 -7.63 47.57
CA SER A 284 30.38 -6.49 46.65
C SER A 284 30.09 -6.88 45.19
N ASP A 285 30.38 -8.13 44.81
CA ASP A 285 30.15 -8.64 43.45
C ASP A 285 28.66 -8.88 43.15
N LEU A 286 27.83 -9.10 44.17
CA LEU A 286 26.38 -9.27 44.06
C LEU A 286 25.65 -7.97 43.72
N ASN A 287 26.04 -6.84 44.32
CA ASN A 287 25.50 -5.52 43.96
C ASN A 287 25.93 -5.10 42.54
N HIS A 288 27.16 -5.45 42.14
CA HIS A 288 27.62 -5.23 40.77
C HIS A 288 26.79 -6.06 39.76
N LEU A 289 26.49 -7.33 40.08
CA LEU A 289 25.61 -8.18 39.27
C LEU A 289 24.19 -7.63 39.14
N LEU A 290 23.64 -7.05 40.20
CA LEU A 290 22.35 -6.36 40.20
C LEU A 290 22.37 -5.20 39.18
N SER A 291 23.40 -4.35 39.25
CA SER A 291 23.58 -3.23 38.32
C SER A 291 23.78 -3.69 36.86
N MET A 292 24.41 -4.85 36.65
CA MET A 292 24.60 -5.43 35.32
C MET A 292 23.29 -5.96 34.77
N PHE A 293 22.53 -6.72 35.58
CA PHE A 293 21.21 -7.21 35.20
C PHE A 293 20.29 -6.04 34.86
N GLU A 294 20.28 -4.98 35.66
CA GLU A 294 19.51 -3.75 35.38
C GLU A 294 19.91 -3.07 34.06
N ARG A 295 21.17 -3.19 33.63
CA ARG A 295 21.65 -2.66 32.34
C ARG A 295 21.25 -3.54 31.15
N VAL A 296 21.10 -4.85 31.32
CA VAL A 296 20.80 -5.79 30.21
C VAL A 296 19.37 -6.32 30.21
N LYS A 297 18.55 -6.04 31.24
CA LYS A 297 17.18 -6.58 31.42
C LYS A 297 16.24 -6.36 30.24
N HIS A 298 16.44 -5.27 29.48
CA HIS A 298 15.63 -4.91 28.32
C HIS A 298 15.85 -5.86 27.13
N GLN A 299 16.93 -6.64 27.15
CA GLN A 299 17.32 -7.56 26.08
C GLN A 299 16.69 -8.96 26.23
N PHE A 300 15.96 -9.24 27.32
CA PHE A 300 15.37 -10.56 27.59
C PHE A 300 13.85 -10.57 27.35
N THR A 301 13.36 -11.65 26.75
CA THR A 301 11.92 -11.94 26.60
C THR A 301 11.26 -12.18 27.97
N PRO A 302 9.91 -12.08 28.07
CA PRO A 302 9.20 -12.36 29.33
C PRO A 302 9.49 -13.77 29.89
N THR A 303 9.57 -14.78 29.02
CA THR A 303 9.87 -16.17 29.41
C THR A 303 11.28 -16.33 29.97
N GLU A 304 12.29 -15.70 29.34
CA GLU A 304 13.67 -15.72 29.83
C GLU A 304 13.82 -15.00 31.18
N ARG A 305 13.09 -13.89 31.37
CA ARG A 305 13.02 -13.21 32.68
C ARG A 305 12.40 -14.09 33.76
N GLN A 306 11.40 -14.89 33.43
CA GLN A 306 10.81 -15.85 34.36
C GLN A 306 11.76 -17.00 34.70
N GLN A 307 12.56 -17.48 33.74
CA GLN A 307 13.59 -18.48 33.99
C GLN A 307 14.71 -17.94 34.89
N LEU A 308 15.14 -16.68 34.70
CA LEU A 308 16.09 -16.02 35.62
C LEU A 308 15.51 -15.89 37.02
N ARG A 309 14.22 -15.56 37.13
CA ARG A 309 13.54 -15.53 38.43
C ARG A 309 13.61 -16.88 39.14
N HIS A 310 13.26 -17.98 38.45
CA HIS A 310 13.33 -19.31 39.06
C HIS A 310 14.76 -19.69 39.46
N LEU A 311 15.76 -19.29 38.67
CA LEU A 311 17.16 -19.49 39.00
C LEU A 311 17.56 -18.71 40.26
N PHE A 312 17.20 -17.43 40.35
CA PHE A 312 17.47 -16.59 41.53
C PHE A 312 16.77 -17.10 42.79
N VAL A 313 15.52 -17.56 42.68
CA VAL A 313 14.79 -18.16 43.81
C VAL A 313 15.44 -19.46 44.28
N ARG A 314 15.89 -20.33 43.36
CA ARG A 314 16.63 -21.54 43.77
C ARG A 314 17.93 -21.19 44.49
N LEU A 315 18.70 -20.27 43.93
CA LEU A 315 19.96 -19.83 44.54
C LEU A 315 19.74 -19.14 45.90
N ALA A 316 18.60 -18.48 46.11
CA ALA A 316 18.25 -17.85 47.38
C ALA A 316 18.03 -18.88 48.51
N ASN A 317 17.49 -20.06 48.17
CA ASN A 317 17.17 -21.09 49.15
C ASN A 317 18.39 -21.85 49.67
N ASP A 318 19.52 -21.80 48.95
CA ASP A 318 20.74 -22.58 49.23
C ASP A 318 21.88 -21.74 49.86
N GLN A 319 21.60 -20.51 50.32
CA GLN A 319 22.63 -19.55 50.76
C GLN A 319 22.30 -18.91 52.12
N SER A 320 23.26 -18.19 52.72
CA SER A 320 23.06 -17.47 53.99
C SER A 320 21.91 -16.44 53.89
N GLU A 321 21.26 -16.12 55.02
CA GLU A 321 20.08 -15.23 55.09
C GLU A 321 20.26 -13.90 54.33
N GLU A 322 21.46 -13.33 54.38
CA GLU A 322 21.79 -12.07 53.70
C GLU A 322 21.80 -12.19 52.16
N ILE A 323 22.35 -13.28 51.64
CA ILE A 323 22.43 -13.58 50.21
C ILE A 323 21.03 -13.99 49.69
N SER A 324 20.28 -14.75 50.50
CA SER A 324 18.91 -15.14 50.23
C SER A 324 17.97 -13.94 50.03
N SER A 325 18.05 -12.97 50.95
CA SER A 325 17.30 -11.70 50.87
C SER A 325 17.61 -10.89 49.61
N LEU A 326 18.86 -10.89 49.15
CA LEU A 326 19.27 -10.15 47.96
C LEU A 326 18.81 -10.84 46.66
N LEU A 327 18.86 -12.17 46.61
CA LEU A 327 18.39 -12.98 45.49
C LEU A 327 16.86 -12.98 45.37
N HIS A 328 16.12 -12.93 46.48
CA HIS A 328 14.68 -12.72 46.45
C HIS A 328 14.30 -11.32 45.92
N ARG A 329 15.03 -10.27 46.29
CA ARG A 329 14.81 -8.91 45.72
C ARG A 329 15.05 -8.88 44.21
N LEU A 330 16.08 -9.58 43.71
CA LEU A 330 16.34 -9.75 42.27
C LEU A 330 15.19 -10.46 41.55
N ALA A 331 14.69 -11.55 42.13
CA ALA A 331 13.57 -12.32 41.58
C ALA A 331 12.28 -11.48 41.49
N ASP A 332 12.03 -10.65 42.51
CA ASP A 332 10.85 -9.81 42.61
C ASP A 332 10.92 -8.60 41.65
N HIS A 333 12.12 -8.05 41.46
CA HIS A 333 12.37 -6.98 40.51
C HIS A 333 12.21 -7.46 39.06
N ALA A 334 12.77 -8.63 38.71
CA ALA A 334 12.61 -9.24 37.39
C ALA A 334 11.14 -9.49 37.03
N PHE A 335 10.30 -9.83 38.02
CA PHE A 335 8.86 -10.02 37.86
C PHE A 335 8.10 -8.71 37.59
N LYS A 336 8.33 -7.68 38.41
CA LYS A 336 7.68 -6.36 38.23
C LYS A 336 8.04 -5.70 36.89
N LEU A 337 9.24 -5.96 36.39
CA LEU A 337 9.72 -5.45 35.09
C LEU A 337 9.15 -6.20 33.88
N SER A 338 8.82 -7.48 34.02
CA SER A 338 8.07 -8.26 33.01
C SER A 338 6.71 -7.61 32.73
N GLU A 339 6.00 -7.19 33.77
CA GLU A 339 4.71 -6.50 33.64
C GLU A 339 4.83 -5.06 33.13
N ALA A 340 5.86 -4.31 33.55
CA ALA A 340 6.00 -2.90 33.19
C ALA A 340 6.44 -2.69 31.72
N HIS A 341 7.39 -3.49 31.22
CA HIS A 341 8.01 -3.27 29.90
C HIS A 341 7.09 -3.62 28.71
N ILE A 342 6.09 -4.48 28.90
CA ILE A 342 5.08 -4.77 27.86
C ILE A 342 4.27 -3.50 27.51
N ASN A 343 4.19 -2.53 28.42
CA ASN A 343 3.35 -1.35 28.27
C ASN A 343 4.11 -0.09 27.78
N THR A 344 5.41 0.06 28.06
CA THR A 344 6.18 1.30 27.77
C THR A 344 6.91 1.30 26.42
N THR A 345 7.51 0.19 25.99
CA THR A 345 8.42 0.17 24.81
C THR A 345 7.69 0.39 23.49
N MET A 346 6.39 0.07 23.42
CA MET A 346 5.56 0.36 22.24
C MET A 346 5.15 1.84 22.13
N GLU A 347 5.20 2.59 23.23
CA GLU A 347 4.76 3.99 23.30
C GLU A 347 5.92 4.96 22.98
N GLU A 348 7.15 4.62 23.37
CA GLU A 348 8.36 5.42 23.13
C GLU A 348 8.80 5.42 21.65
N ASP A 349 8.97 4.25 21.02
CA ASP A 349 9.34 4.11 19.59
C ASP A 349 8.37 4.83 18.64
N ARG A 350 7.08 4.87 18.99
CA ARG A 350 6.04 5.50 18.16
C ARG A 350 5.91 7.00 18.42
N THR A 351 6.24 7.46 19.62
CA THR A 351 6.32 8.89 19.91
C THR A 351 7.46 9.54 19.11
N GLU A 352 8.60 8.87 18.97
CA GLU A 352 9.69 9.33 18.10
C GLU A 352 9.28 9.37 16.63
N LYS A 353 8.58 8.34 16.13
CA LYS A 353 8.01 8.32 14.77
C LYS A 353 7.04 9.49 14.53
N TYR A 354 6.17 9.78 15.50
CA TYR A 354 5.23 10.91 15.44
C TYR A 354 5.97 12.25 15.33
N VAL A 355 6.99 12.47 16.15
CA VAL A 355 7.82 13.69 16.13
C VAL A 355 8.55 13.83 14.78
N ALA A 356 9.08 12.74 14.23
CA ALA A 356 9.72 12.73 12.92
C ALA A 356 8.74 13.09 11.78
N LEU A 357 7.50 12.60 11.82
CA LEU A 357 6.47 12.93 10.85
C LEU A 357 6.02 14.39 10.94
N GLU A 358 5.86 14.95 12.14
CA GLU A 358 5.55 16.37 12.32
C GLU A 358 6.66 17.28 11.77
N ASN A 359 7.93 16.94 12.03
CA ASN A 359 9.07 17.69 11.48
C ASN A 359 9.10 17.64 9.94
N LYS A 360 8.84 16.49 9.34
CA LYS A 360 8.77 16.33 7.88
C LYS A 360 7.61 17.12 7.26
N LEU A 361 6.47 17.22 7.94
CA LEU A 361 5.34 18.06 7.51
C LEU A 361 5.71 19.56 7.52
N VAL A 362 6.46 19.99 8.52
CA VAL A 362 6.95 21.37 8.62
C VAL A 362 7.90 21.71 7.48
N GLU A 363 8.87 20.83 7.18
CA GLU A 363 9.81 21.05 6.06
C GLU A 363 9.11 21.09 4.71
N ASN A 364 8.17 20.18 4.44
CA ASN A 364 7.39 20.21 3.20
C ASN A 364 6.60 21.52 3.02
N LYS A 365 6.02 22.05 4.11
CA LYS A 365 5.33 23.36 4.08
C LYS A 365 6.28 24.51 3.78
N LYS A 366 7.52 24.48 4.29
CA LYS A 366 8.54 25.48 3.98
C LYS A 366 8.92 25.45 2.49
N THR A 367 9.13 24.26 1.94
CA THR A 367 9.45 24.08 0.51
C THR A 367 8.32 24.60 -0.39
N ILE A 368 7.05 24.32 -0.05
CA ILE A 368 5.89 24.86 -0.76
C ILE A 368 5.88 26.39 -0.71
N LEU A 369 6.08 26.98 0.48
CA LEU A 369 6.08 28.42 0.65
C LEU A 369 7.20 29.09 -0.15
N TRP A 370 8.37 28.43 -0.22
CA TRP A 370 9.52 28.89 -1.00
C TRP A 370 9.22 28.86 -2.51
N LEU A 371 8.67 27.75 -3.03
CA LEU A 371 8.24 27.63 -4.43
C LEU A 371 7.16 28.66 -4.80
N VAL A 372 6.28 29.00 -3.85
CA VAL A 372 5.23 30.03 -4.05
C VAL A 372 5.82 31.44 -4.10
N LYS A 373 6.83 31.74 -3.28
CA LYS A 373 7.43 33.08 -3.19
C LYS A 373 8.40 33.41 -4.31
N ASN A 374 9.09 32.42 -4.86
CA ASN A 374 10.19 32.64 -5.81
C ASN A 374 9.83 32.34 -7.28
N GLY A 375 8.61 31.88 -7.55
CA GLY A 375 8.14 31.57 -8.90
C GLY A 375 7.66 32.78 -9.71
N ASN A 376 8.57 33.62 -10.20
CA ASN A 376 8.30 34.69 -11.19
C ASN A 376 8.85 34.32 -12.58
N GLY A 377 8.58 33.09 -12.99
CA GLY A 377 9.04 32.52 -14.24
C GLY A 377 8.09 32.66 -15.44
N SER A 378 8.62 32.39 -16.63
CA SER A 378 7.92 32.47 -17.93
C SER A 378 6.72 31.53 -18.03
N VAL A 379 5.95 31.59 -19.13
CA VAL A 379 4.70 30.83 -19.32
C VAL A 379 4.90 29.30 -19.17
N ASP A 380 6.07 28.77 -19.55
CA ASP A 380 6.41 27.34 -19.40
C ASP A 380 6.78 26.97 -17.95
N GLU A 381 7.39 27.89 -17.19
CA GLU A 381 7.73 27.67 -15.77
C GLU A 381 6.47 27.71 -14.88
N LYS A 382 5.42 28.42 -15.29
CA LYS A 382 4.12 28.43 -14.58
C LYS A 382 3.44 27.07 -14.59
N GLY A 383 3.60 26.30 -15.67
CA GLY A 383 3.08 24.92 -15.77
C GLY A 383 3.75 23.99 -14.77
N GLU A 384 5.08 24.07 -14.69
CA GLU A 384 5.88 23.23 -13.80
C GLU A 384 5.73 23.62 -12.32
N ILE A 385 5.68 24.91 -12.01
CA ILE A 385 5.34 25.41 -10.66
C ILE A 385 3.92 24.96 -10.26
N GLY A 386 2.98 24.94 -11.21
CA GLY A 386 1.62 24.42 -10.99
C GLY A 386 1.61 22.91 -10.67
N ARG A 387 2.44 22.12 -11.37
CA ARG A 387 2.64 20.69 -11.10
C ARG A 387 3.22 20.46 -9.71
N LEU A 388 4.33 21.12 -9.38
CA LEU A 388 4.99 21.01 -8.08
C LEU A 388 4.09 21.45 -6.92
N ARG A 389 3.24 22.47 -7.11
CA ARG A 389 2.22 22.87 -6.12
C ARG A 389 1.18 21.78 -5.86
N ARG A 390 0.72 21.07 -6.90
CA ARG A 390 -0.23 19.97 -6.76
C ARG A 390 0.39 18.77 -6.05
N GLU A 391 1.60 18.38 -6.45
CA GLU A 391 2.34 17.27 -5.85
C GLU A 391 2.63 17.54 -4.37
N ALA A 392 3.09 18.75 -4.03
CA ALA A 392 3.40 19.10 -2.66
C ALA A 392 2.14 19.27 -1.77
N LYS A 393 1.02 19.74 -2.34
CA LYS A 393 -0.29 19.74 -1.66
C LYS A 393 -0.77 18.31 -1.36
N GLN A 394 -0.60 17.38 -2.30
CA GLN A 394 -0.93 15.98 -2.11
C GLN A 394 -0.04 15.33 -1.04
N LEU A 395 1.27 15.58 -1.08
CA LEU A 395 2.23 15.08 -0.08
C LEU A 395 1.91 15.60 1.33
N THR A 396 1.51 16.86 1.45
CA THR A 396 1.06 17.48 2.71
C THR A 396 -0.23 16.83 3.24
N LEU A 397 -1.17 16.52 2.33
CA LEU A 397 -2.41 15.83 2.68
C LEU A 397 -2.14 14.42 3.22
N ASN A 398 -1.25 13.67 2.55
CA ASN A 398 -0.84 12.33 2.94
C ASN A 398 -0.17 12.32 4.32
N LEU A 399 0.82 13.21 4.56
CA LEU A 399 1.46 13.32 5.88
C LEU A 399 0.47 13.71 6.98
N THR A 400 -0.48 14.61 6.69
CA THR A 400 -1.49 15.04 7.67
C THR A 400 -2.39 13.87 8.08
N ARG A 401 -2.75 12.99 7.13
CA ARG A 401 -3.51 11.77 7.41
C ARG A 401 -2.70 10.78 8.26
N GLU A 402 -1.43 10.56 7.92
CA GLU A 402 -0.54 9.68 8.68
C GLU A 402 -0.39 10.15 10.14
N ILE A 403 -0.21 11.46 10.36
CA ILE A 403 -0.17 12.08 11.70
C ILE A 403 -1.51 11.89 12.44
N GLN A 404 -2.65 12.05 11.77
CA GLN A 404 -3.95 11.83 12.39
C GLN A 404 -4.19 10.36 12.78
N CYS A 405 -3.73 9.42 11.97
CA CYS A 405 -3.78 7.99 12.28
C CYS A 405 -2.95 7.66 13.53
N GLU A 406 -1.70 8.14 13.61
CA GLU A 406 -0.86 7.93 14.79
C GLU A 406 -1.47 8.57 16.05
N ARG A 407 -2.06 9.77 15.95
CA ARG A 407 -2.79 10.40 17.08
C ARG A 407 -3.98 9.57 17.57
N ARG A 408 -4.78 9.04 16.65
CA ARG A 408 -5.94 8.19 17.00
C ARG A 408 -5.47 6.88 17.64
N TYR A 409 -4.39 6.30 17.14
CA TYR A 409 -3.81 5.09 17.68
C TYR A 409 -3.30 5.27 19.11
N ILE A 410 -2.47 6.30 19.35
CA ILE A 410 -1.97 6.63 20.70
C ILE A 410 -3.15 6.83 21.67
N LYS A 411 -4.19 7.55 21.24
CA LYS A 411 -5.41 7.76 22.04
C LYS A 411 -6.14 6.45 22.35
N CYS A 412 -6.32 5.57 21.37
CA CYS A 412 -6.97 4.27 21.56
C CYS A 412 -6.17 3.35 22.49
N ASN A 413 -4.84 3.32 22.35
CA ASN A 413 -3.99 2.48 23.18
C ASN A 413 -3.97 2.96 24.64
N ARG A 414 -3.92 4.28 24.86
CA ARG A 414 -4.02 4.88 26.21
C ARG A 414 -5.35 4.55 26.88
N ASN A 415 -6.46 4.59 26.14
CA ASN A 415 -7.77 4.18 26.63
C ASN A 415 -7.85 2.67 26.94
N ARG A 416 -7.17 1.82 26.14
CA ARG A 416 -7.06 0.38 26.37
C ARG A 416 -6.28 0.06 27.63
N THR A 417 -5.12 0.70 27.83
CA THR A 417 -4.29 0.54 29.04
C THR A 417 -5.07 0.96 30.28
N ASN A 418 -5.77 2.10 30.23
CA ASN A 418 -6.61 2.56 31.33
C ASN A 418 -7.77 1.58 31.64
N LYS A 419 -8.39 1.00 30.61
CA LYS A 419 -9.47 0.01 30.78
C LYS A 419 -8.95 -1.33 31.35
N LEU A 420 -7.76 -1.77 30.94
CA LEU A 420 -7.12 -2.99 31.48
C LEU A 420 -6.67 -2.82 32.92
N ILE A 421 -6.12 -1.65 33.28
CA ILE A 421 -5.79 -1.28 34.66
C ILE A 421 -7.07 -1.27 35.51
N TRP A 422 -8.16 -0.68 35.00
CA TRP A 422 -9.43 -0.62 35.71
C TRP A 422 -10.07 -2.01 35.93
N LEU A 423 -10.10 -2.88 34.90
CA LEU A 423 -10.62 -4.25 34.99
C LEU A 423 -9.84 -5.13 35.99
N LYS A 424 -8.52 -4.91 36.11
CA LYS A 424 -7.68 -5.63 37.08
C LYS A 424 -7.88 -5.11 38.51
N LEU A 425 -8.16 -3.82 38.69
CA LEU A 425 -8.46 -3.23 39.99
C LEU A 425 -9.87 -3.58 40.49
N SER A 426 -10.83 -3.79 39.59
CA SER A 426 -12.20 -4.20 39.94
C SER A 426 -12.36 -5.68 40.27
N ASN A 427 -11.40 -6.54 39.94
CA ASN A 427 -11.46 -8.00 40.16
C ASN A 427 -10.80 -8.47 41.47
N ARG A 428 -10.41 -7.57 42.37
CA ARG A 428 -9.97 -7.94 43.73
C ARG A 428 -11.17 -7.90 44.70
N GLY A 429 -11.98 -8.97 44.66
CA GLY A 429 -12.99 -9.25 45.68
C GLY A 429 -12.48 -10.26 46.72
N PRO A 430 -12.94 -10.18 47.98
CA PRO A 430 -12.45 -11.02 49.08
C PRO A 430 -12.96 -12.47 49.00
N SER A 431 -12.18 -13.36 49.61
CA SER A 431 -12.30 -14.81 49.66
C SER A 431 -13.59 -15.33 50.33
N SER A 432 -14.16 -16.34 49.69
CA SER A 432 -15.00 -17.48 50.14
C SER A 432 -15.57 -17.52 51.57
N VAL A 433 -16.88 -17.77 51.68
CA VAL A 433 -17.49 -18.55 52.78
C VAL A 433 -18.58 -19.46 52.20
N ASP A 434 -18.57 -20.72 52.65
CA ASP A 434 -19.48 -21.83 52.37
C ASP A 434 -20.94 -21.57 52.76
N PHE A 435 -21.87 -22.29 52.11
CA PHE A 435 -23.18 -22.60 52.70
C PHE A 435 -23.73 -23.93 52.17
N ASP A 436 -24.07 -24.81 53.11
CA ASP A 436 -24.91 -25.99 52.94
C ASP A 436 -26.15 -25.92 53.85
N GLU A 437 -27.20 -26.61 53.38
CA GLU A 437 -28.41 -27.15 54.04
C GLU A 437 -29.63 -26.32 54.52
N GLN A 438 -30.72 -26.54 53.78
CA GLN A 438 -32.06 -27.09 54.14
C GLN A 438 -33.01 -26.43 55.18
N LEU A 439 -34.20 -26.10 54.63
CA LEU A 439 -35.57 -26.53 55.00
C LEU A 439 -36.08 -26.38 56.46
N ILE A 440 -37.15 -25.58 56.66
CA ILE A 440 -38.44 -25.96 57.31
C ILE A 440 -39.44 -24.78 57.20
N ALA A 441 -40.72 -25.15 57.17
CA ALA A 441 -41.86 -24.44 56.63
C ALA A 441 -42.53 -23.39 57.52
N SER A 442 -43.34 -22.58 56.81
CA SER A 442 -44.64 -22.00 57.20
C SER A 442 -44.71 -21.08 58.42
N ASP A 443 -44.32 -19.82 58.21
CA ASP A 443 -45.12 -18.62 58.60
C ASP A 443 -44.59 -17.31 57.94
N SER A 444 -43.90 -17.43 56.80
CA SER A 444 -42.89 -16.47 56.31
C SER A 444 -43.37 -15.51 55.20
N THR A 445 -44.61 -15.59 54.73
CA THR A 445 -45.03 -14.81 53.55
C THR A 445 -45.27 -13.32 53.82
N ARG A 446 -45.48 -12.89 55.07
CA ARG A 446 -45.68 -11.47 55.40
C ARG A 446 -44.39 -10.72 55.77
N THR A 447 -43.44 -11.38 56.42
CA THR A 447 -42.11 -10.82 56.75
C THR A 447 -41.18 -10.79 55.53
N ASN A 448 -41.32 -11.73 54.59
CA ASN A 448 -40.50 -11.78 53.37
C ASN A 448 -40.80 -10.60 52.43
N VAL A 449 -42.06 -10.18 52.29
CA VAL A 449 -42.41 -9.03 51.42
C VAL A 449 -41.89 -7.70 52.01
N SER A 450 -41.96 -7.52 53.33
CA SER A 450 -41.36 -6.35 53.99
C SER A 450 -39.84 -6.32 53.84
N GLY A 451 -39.18 -7.48 53.95
CA GLY A 451 -37.74 -7.60 53.74
C GLY A 451 -37.34 -7.26 52.31
N GLN A 452 -38.08 -7.77 51.32
CA GLN A 452 -37.87 -7.47 49.90
C GLN A 452 -38.07 -5.98 49.58
N MET A 453 -39.05 -5.32 50.21
CA MET A 453 -39.31 -3.90 49.99
C MET A 453 -38.19 -3.00 50.54
N ASN A 454 -37.69 -3.31 51.74
CA ASN A 454 -36.53 -2.62 52.32
C ASN A 454 -35.26 -2.82 51.47
N ASP A 455 -35.13 -4.00 50.86
CA ASP A 455 -34.03 -4.32 49.95
C ASP A 455 -34.10 -3.53 48.65
N ILE A 456 -35.31 -3.35 48.12
CA ILE A 456 -35.57 -2.51 46.93
C ILE A 456 -35.27 -1.05 47.25
N GLU A 457 -35.70 -0.53 48.40
CA GLU A 457 -35.39 0.85 48.83
C GLU A 457 -33.88 1.08 48.98
N LYS A 458 -33.15 0.13 49.60
CA LYS A 458 -31.68 0.21 49.68
C LYS A 458 -31.02 0.21 48.31
N ARG A 459 -31.49 -0.61 47.36
CA ARG A 459 -30.96 -0.64 45.98
C ARG A 459 -31.27 0.66 45.24
N HIS A 460 -32.46 1.22 45.44
CA HIS A 460 -32.89 2.49 44.85
C HIS A 460 -32.04 3.67 45.34
N GLU A 461 -31.79 3.78 46.65
CA GLU A 461 -30.94 4.85 47.19
C GLU A 461 -29.47 4.69 46.76
N LYS A 462 -28.96 3.46 46.64
CA LYS A 462 -27.62 3.19 46.09
C LYS A 462 -27.53 3.58 44.61
N LEU A 463 -28.62 3.42 43.85
CA LEU A 463 -28.72 3.87 42.45
C LEU A 463 -28.76 5.40 42.33
N LYS A 464 -29.53 6.08 43.20
CA LYS A 464 -29.52 7.55 43.29
C LYS A 464 -28.14 8.12 43.60
N GLN A 465 -27.44 7.53 44.57
CA GLN A 465 -26.11 7.96 44.98
C GLN A 465 -25.07 7.74 43.86
N ARG A 466 -25.19 6.64 43.10
CA ARG A 466 -24.38 6.40 41.89
C ARG A 466 -24.71 7.38 40.76
N ALA A 467 -25.98 7.74 40.58
CA ALA A 467 -26.40 8.72 39.59
C ALA A 467 -25.87 10.13 39.93
N SER A 468 -25.85 10.53 41.22
CA SER A 468 -25.29 11.81 41.65
C SER A 468 -23.76 11.86 41.55
N GLN A 469 -23.07 10.75 41.83
CA GLN A 469 -21.63 10.60 41.60
C GLN A 469 -21.29 10.69 40.10
N ALA A 470 -22.02 9.98 39.24
CA ALA A 470 -21.84 10.04 37.79
C ALA A 470 -22.05 11.47 37.23
N GLN A 471 -22.99 12.23 37.79
CA GLN A 471 -23.20 13.63 37.41
C GLN A 471 -22.04 14.54 37.87
N THR A 472 -21.46 14.28 39.02
CA THR A 472 -20.30 15.01 39.55
C THR A 472 -19.03 14.70 38.74
N GLU A 473 -18.82 13.43 38.37
CA GLU A 473 -17.74 12.98 37.50
C GLU A 473 -17.85 13.59 36.09
N LYS A 474 -19.07 13.64 35.54
CA LYS A 474 -19.34 14.31 34.26
C LYS A 474 -18.99 15.80 34.31
N ASN A 475 -19.27 16.47 35.43
CA ASN A 475 -18.92 17.88 35.62
C ASN A 475 -17.39 18.09 35.71
N LEU A 476 -16.65 17.20 36.39
CA LEU A 476 -15.19 17.28 36.46
C LEU A 476 -14.53 17.02 35.10
N LEU A 477 -15.00 16.02 34.34
CA LEU A 477 -14.49 15.75 32.99
C LEU A 477 -14.72 16.94 32.05
N ASN A 478 -15.86 17.62 32.16
CA ASN A 478 -16.12 18.84 31.39
C ASN A 478 -15.18 20.00 31.77
N GLN A 479 -14.87 20.17 33.07
CA GLN A 479 -13.90 21.17 33.52
C GLN A 479 -12.47 20.86 33.04
N VAL A 480 -12.05 19.59 33.07
CA VAL A 480 -10.76 19.16 32.53
C VAL A 480 -10.69 19.39 31.03
N ALA A 481 -11.74 19.03 30.28
CA ALA A 481 -11.79 19.26 28.84
C ALA A 481 -11.74 20.76 28.48
N GLN A 482 -12.42 21.61 29.26
CA GLN A 482 -12.38 23.06 29.09
C GLN A 482 -10.99 23.62 29.38
N TRP A 483 -10.37 23.23 30.49
CA TRP A 483 -9.02 23.64 30.85
C TRP A 483 -7.96 23.18 29.82
N GLU A 484 -8.09 21.97 29.30
CA GLU A 484 -7.23 21.45 28.23
C GLU A 484 -7.36 22.28 26.96
N LYS A 485 -8.60 22.60 26.54
CA LYS A 485 -8.87 23.43 25.37
C LYS A 485 -8.26 24.83 25.51
N GLU A 486 -8.40 25.46 26.68
CA GLU A 486 -7.82 26.78 26.95
C GLU A 486 -6.29 26.76 26.96
N SER A 487 -5.70 25.72 27.56
CA SER A 487 -4.25 25.56 27.63
C SER A 487 -3.64 25.34 26.25
N ILE A 488 -4.27 24.52 25.41
CA ILE A 488 -3.89 24.34 23.99
C ILE A 488 -3.96 25.68 23.25
N GLY A 489 -5.02 26.48 23.46
CA GLY A 489 -5.15 27.80 22.84
C GLY A 489 -4.02 28.75 23.20
N LYS A 490 -3.63 28.80 24.48
CA LYS A 490 -2.51 29.64 24.97
C LYS A 490 -1.17 29.20 24.38
N ILE A 491 -0.90 27.89 24.33
CA ILE A 491 0.33 27.33 23.74
C ILE A 491 0.40 27.66 22.25
N GLN A 492 -0.71 27.51 21.52
CA GLN A 492 -0.77 27.84 20.09
C GLN A 492 -0.53 29.33 19.84
N LEU A 493 -1.06 30.21 20.69
CA LEU A 493 -0.84 31.66 20.58
C LEU A 493 0.62 32.04 20.82
N ALA A 494 1.25 31.49 21.86
CA ALA A 494 2.67 31.71 22.15
C ALA A 494 3.58 31.20 21.02
N ALA A 495 3.30 29.99 20.52
CA ALA A 495 4.03 29.43 19.38
C ALA A 495 3.85 30.25 18.10
N LYS A 496 2.66 30.82 17.87
CA LYS A 496 2.40 31.73 16.74
C LYS A 496 3.23 33.00 16.88
N LYS A 497 3.25 33.63 18.06
CA LYS A 497 4.04 34.83 18.33
C LYS A 497 5.54 34.60 18.08
N ALA A 498 6.10 33.52 18.65
CA ALA A 498 7.50 33.17 18.47
C ALA A 498 7.87 32.92 16.99
N ARG A 499 6.99 32.27 16.22
CA ARG A 499 7.20 32.09 14.77
C ARG A 499 7.23 33.42 14.02
N THR A 500 6.34 34.34 14.37
CA THR A 500 6.31 35.67 13.75
C THR A 500 7.58 36.45 14.06
N GLU A 501 8.07 36.40 15.30
CA GLU A 501 9.32 37.06 15.71
C GLU A 501 10.54 36.47 14.98
N ILE A 502 10.65 35.14 14.88
CA ILE A 502 11.73 34.47 14.13
C ILE A 502 11.67 34.83 12.64
N GLN A 503 10.48 34.84 12.05
CA GLN A 503 10.32 35.21 10.64
C GLN A 503 10.72 36.66 10.37
N GLN A 504 10.38 37.57 11.30
CA GLN A 504 10.77 38.96 11.20
C GLN A 504 12.29 39.12 11.32
N PHE A 505 12.91 38.44 12.30
CA PHE A 505 14.38 38.43 12.45
C PHE A 505 15.11 37.93 11.19
N ILE A 506 14.64 36.84 10.57
CA ILE A 506 15.23 36.32 9.33
C ILE A 506 15.07 37.34 8.18
N LYS A 507 13.92 38.02 8.09
CA LYS A 507 13.66 39.02 7.06
C LYS A 507 14.61 40.23 7.22
N ASP A 508 14.76 40.73 8.43
CA ASP A 508 15.62 41.87 8.71
C ASP A 508 17.10 41.51 8.46
N SER A 509 17.50 40.31 8.87
CA SER A 509 18.82 39.74 8.61
C SER A 509 19.15 39.62 7.12
N ASN A 510 18.23 39.07 6.32
CA ASN A 510 18.40 38.97 4.87
C ASN A 510 18.47 40.34 4.19
N THR A 511 17.70 41.31 4.70
CA THR A 511 17.74 42.69 4.20
C THR A 511 19.11 43.31 4.45
N GLN A 512 19.70 43.07 5.62
CA GLN A 512 21.04 43.53 5.95
C GLN A 512 22.12 42.90 5.05
N ILE A 513 22.05 41.58 4.81
CA ILE A 513 22.99 40.89 3.89
C ILE A 513 22.85 41.45 2.47
N ALA A 514 21.62 41.60 1.97
CA ALA A 514 21.37 42.13 0.63
C ALA A 514 21.93 43.55 0.47
N ASN A 515 21.77 44.40 1.49
CA ASN A 515 22.34 45.75 1.49
C ASN A 515 23.88 45.73 1.46
N SER A 516 24.52 44.85 2.23
CA SER A 516 25.97 44.68 2.21
C SER A 516 26.49 44.19 0.85
N LEU A 517 25.84 43.20 0.24
CA LEU A 517 26.21 42.70 -1.09
C LEU A 517 25.98 43.73 -2.20
N ASN A 518 24.92 44.52 -2.11
CA ASN A 518 24.65 45.61 -3.04
C ASN A 518 25.72 46.70 -2.92
N LYS A 519 26.19 47.01 -1.70
CA LYS A 519 27.29 47.94 -1.47
C LYS A 519 28.58 47.45 -2.16
N VAL A 520 28.94 46.17 -1.97
CA VAL A 520 30.10 45.57 -2.64
C VAL A 520 29.95 45.60 -4.16
N SER A 521 28.77 45.24 -4.68
CA SER A 521 28.49 45.24 -6.11
C SER A 521 28.58 46.63 -6.73
N THR A 522 28.11 47.64 -6.01
CA THR A 522 28.16 49.04 -6.46
C THR A 522 29.60 49.54 -6.50
N GLU A 523 30.37 49.26 -5.46
CA GLU A 523 31.79 49.62 -5.38
C GLU A 523 32.62 48.96 -6.49
N LEU A 524 32.39 47.65 -6.72
CA LEU A 524 33.05 46.90 -7.78
C LEU A 524 32.73 47.44 -9.18
N ARG A 525 31.46 47.79 -9.43
CA ARG A 525 31.05 48.40 -10.71
C ARG A 525 31.64 49.81 -10.89
N SER A 526 31.66 50.61 -9.84
CA SER A 526 32.24 51.97 -9.86
C SER A 526 33.72 51.92 -10.25
N ARG A 527 34.49 51.05 -9.58
CA ARG A 527 35.93 50.88 -9.82
C ARG A 527 36.24 50.27 -11.18
N LYS A 528 35.45 49.28 -11.61
CA LYS A 528 35.58 48.70 -12.96
C LYS A 528 35.36 49.75 -14.06
N ARG A 529 34.44 50.70 -13.86
CA ARG A 529 34.18 51.78 -14.84
C ARG A 529 35.29 52.83 -14.86
N ALA A 530 35.90 53.12 -13.71
CA ALA A 530 37.02 54.05 -13.62
C ALA A 530 38.33 53.47 -14.20
N ASN A 531 38.38 52.15 -14.42
CA ASN A 531 39.49 51.40 -15.05
C ASN A 531 40.87 51.65 -14.40
N ASN A 532 40.89 51.99 -13.11
CA ASN A 532 42.07 52.43 -12.36
C ASN A 532 42.16 51.76 -10.98
N TYR A 533 41.85 50.46 -10.89
CA TYR A 533 41.93 49.74 -9.63
C TYR A 533 43.39 49.39 -9.28
N THR A 534 43.75 49.66 -8.04
CA THR A 534 45.04 49.29 -7.43
C THR A 534 44.93 47.96 -6.69
N ASP A 535 46.04 47.33 -6.34
CA ASP A 535 46.02 46.11 -5.51
C ASP A 535 45.32 46.35 -4.16
N ARG A 536 45.47 47.55 -3.60
CA ARG A 536 44.77 47.98 -2.38
C ARG A 536 43.24 48.00 -2.55
N ASP A 537 42.76 48.28 -3.76
CA ASP A 537 41.33 48.28 -4.07
C ASP A 537 40.75 46.87 -4.13
N ILE A 538 41.54 45.92 -4.61
CA ILE A 538 41.20 44.49 -4.62
C ILE A 538 41.19 43.96 -3.19
N GLU A 539 42.18 44.32 -2.37
CA GLU A 539 42.24 43.95 -0.96
C GLU A 539 41.04 44.48 -0.16
N ASN A 540 40.65 45.73 -0.37
CA ASN A 540 39.45 46.31 0.26
C ASN A 540 38.16 45.58 -0.13
N LEU A 541 38.02 45.20 -1.41
CA LEU A 541 36.87 44.44 -1.88
C LEU A 541 36.85 43.02 -1.27
N ASN A 542 38.02 42.38 -1.15
CA ASN A 542 38.14 41.08 -0.50
C ASN A 542 37.80 41.16 0.99
N ASN A 543 38.25 42.20 1.70
CA ASN A 543 37.90 42.42 3.10
C ASN A 543 36.39 42.64 3.30
N LEU A 544 35.74 43.38 2.39
CA LEU A 544 34.29 43.55 2.42
C LEU A 544 33.54 42.24 2.14
N LEU A 545 34.02 41.43 1.19
CA LEU A 545 33.46 40.11 0.91
C LEU A 545 33.64 39.15 2.09
N GLN A 546 34.81 39.17 2.73
CA GLN A 546 35.10 38.36 3.91
C GLN A 546 34.20 38.76 5.08
N SER A 547 34.07 40.05 5.38
CA SER A 547 33.17 40.55 6.42
C SER A 547 31.71 40.15 6.14
N CYS A 548 31.27 40.23 4.88
CA CYS A 548 29.95 39.76 4.48
C CYS A 548 29.79 38.24 4.70
N GLY A 549 30.83 37.46 4.40
CA GLY A 549 30.88 36.02 4.66
C GLY A 549 30.85 35.66 6.14
N GLU A 550 31.53 36.41 6.99
CA GLU A 550 31.51 36.23 8.45
C GLU A 550 30.15 36.55 9.05
N HIS A 551 29.48 37.62 8.59
CA HIS A 551 28.10 37.93 8.97
C HIS A 551 27.13 36.80 8.57
N MET A 552 27.31 36.21 7.38
CA MET A 552 26.50 35.06 6.95
C MET A 552 26.77 33.81 7.80
N LYS A 553 28.01 33.59 8.25
CA LYS A 553 28.35 32.47 9.15
C LYS A 553 27.73 32.66 10.54
N GLN A 554 27.85 33.85 11.13
CA GLN A 554 27.24 34.15 12.44
C GLN A 554 25.71 33.99 12.43
N GLN A 555 25.04 34.27 11.30
CA GLN A 555 23.59 34.07 11.18
C GLN A 555 23.16 32.61 11.03
N ASN A 556 24.01 31.76 10.44
CA ASN A 556 23.77 30.32 10.37
C ASN A 556 23.98 29.63 11.72
N GLU A 557 24.76 30.25 12.61
CA GLU A 557 24.93 29.85 14.00
C GLU A 557 23.85 30.45 14.90
N LEU A 558 22.58 30.31 14.51
CA LEU A 558 21.45 30.45 15.43
C LEU A 558 21.58 29.32 16.46
N ASN A 559 22.39 29.56 17.48
CA ASN A 559 22.60 28.66 18.60
C ASN A 559 21.27 28.52 19.34
N VAL A 560 20.48 27.54 18.91
CA VAL A 560 19.39 27.00 19.72
C VAL A 560 20.06 26.44 20.96
N ILE A 561 20.11 27.23 22.04
CA ILE A 561 20.61 26.78 23.33
C ILE A 561 19.68 25.64 23.75
N LYS A 562 20.10 24.41 23.46
CA LYS A 562 19.50 23.19 24.01
C LYS A 562 19.92 23.13 25.47
N LYS A 563 19.30 23.96 26.29
CA LYS A 563 19.33 23.78 27.73
C LYS A 563 18.25 22.75 28.04
N ASP A 564 18.67 21.58 28.47
CA ASP A 564 17.75 20.59 29.02
C ASP A 564 17.24 21.16 30.34
N PHE A 565 16.02 21.70 30.32
CA PHE A 565 15.36 22.16 31.53
C PHE A 565 14.80 20.96 32.26
N SER A 566 15.20 20.80 33.52
CA SER A 566 14.55 19.83 34.39
C SER A 566 13.04 20.15 34.53
N PRO A 567 12.18 19.16 34.81
CA PRO A 567 10.75 19.40 35.00
C PRO A 567 10.43 20.49 36.04
N SER A 568 11.25 20.66 37.08
CA SER A 568 11.11 21.71 38.09
C SER A 568 11.47 23.10 37.58
N GLU A 569 12.44 23.22 36.67
CA GLU A 569 12.77 24.47 35.97
C GLU A 569 11.68 24.85 34.96
N LEU A 570 11.12 23.89 34.23
CA LEU A 570 9.97 24.12 33.35
C LEU A 570 8.75 24.63 34.14
N ILE A 571 8.51 24.09 35.34
CA ILE A 571 7.45 24.56 36.24
C ILE A 571 7.74 25.99 36.75
N LYS A 572 8.99 26.33 37.08
CA LYS A 572 9.37 27.71 37.45
C LYS A 572 9.18 28.69 36.29
N ILE A 573 9.58 28.33 35.08
CA ILE A 573 9.38 29.13 33.88
C ILE A 573 7.89 29.34 33.61
N ALA A 574 7.08 28.26 33.67
CA ALA A 574 5.64 28.34 33.48
C ALA A 574 4.94 29.23 34.52
N LYS A 575 5.41 29.23 35.77
CA LYS A 575 4.90 30.12 36.83
C LYS A 575 5.21 31.59 36.56
N ASN A 576 6.33 31.91 35.92
CA ASN A 576 6.69 33.28 35.55
C ASN A 576 5.87 33.82 34.36
N PHE A 577 5.21 32.96 33.59
CA PHE A 577 4.32 33.33 32.48
C PHE A 577 2.83 33.31 32.85
N ALA A 578 2.48 32.95 34.09
CA ALA A 578 1.13 33.08 34.59
C ALA A 578 0.86 34.56 34.95
N PRO A 579 -0.19 35.21 34.43
CA PRO A 579 -0.53 36.55 34.87
C PRO A 579 -0.88 36.52 36.37
N THR A 580 -0.42 37.53 37.11
CA THR A 580 -0.73 37.73 38.53
C THR A 580 -2.23 37.62 38.75
N GLN A 581 -2.63 36.73 39.68
CA GLN A 581 -4.02 36.58 40.07
C GLN A 581 -4.47 37.85 40.80
N GLU A 582 -5.08 38.78 40.07
CA GLU A 582 -6.04 39.69 40.66
C GLU A 582 -7.41 39.51 40.01
N THR A 583 -8.37 39.20 40.89
CA THR A 583 -9.82 39.29 40.74
C THR A 583 -10.51 38.38 39.74
N ILE A 584 -10.92 37.19 40.21
CA ILE A 584 -12.22 36.62 39.85
C ILE A 584 -12.96 36.20 41.13
N ARG A 585 -13.84 37.08 41.62
CA ARG A 585 -14.93 36.70 42.54
C ARG A 585 -16.10 36.15 41.71
N PRO A 586 -16.73 35.03 42.08
CA PRO A 586 -17.91 34.55 41.37
C PRO A 586 -19.15 35.29 41.86
N THR A 587 -19.77 36.09 40.99
CA THR A 587 -21.10 36.65 41.25
C THR A 587 -22.14 35.71 40.66
N ILE A 588 -22.83 34.96 41.53
CA ILE A 588 -24.03 34.22 41.17
C ILE A 588 -25.19 35.22 41.21
N ARG A 589 -25.81 35.52 40.08
CA ARG A 589 -27.14 36.15 40.04
C ARG A 589 -28.07 35.42 39.06
N ASN A 590 -29.22 35.07 39.61
CA ASN A 590 -30.37 34.43 38.97
C ASN A 590 -30.95 35.26 37.83
N ALA A 591 -31.38 34.59 36.76
CA ALA A 591 -32.43 35.10 35.87
C ALA A 591 -33.38 33.96 35.50
N ARG A 592 -34.66 34.11 35.88
CA ARG A 592 -35.83 33.36 35.42
C ARG A 592 -36.70 34.30 34.56
N PHE A 593 -37.56 33.67 33.73
CA PHE A 593 -38.73 34.18 32.98
C PHE A 593 -38.41 34.93 31.66
N ALA A 594 -39.12 34.76 30.53
CA ALA A 594 -40.40 34.12 30.18
C ALA A 594 -40.47 33.86 28.64
N PRO A 595 -41.45 33.08 28.12
CA PRO A 595 -41.60 32.75 26.70
C PRO A 595 -42.55 33.69 25.95
N THR A 596 -42.27 33.98 24.69
CA THR A 596 -43.21 34.65 23.77
C THR A 596 -43.94 33.65 22.86
N ARG A 597 -45.21 33.97 22.67
CA ARG A 597 -46.28 33.28 21.93
C ARG A 597 -46.74 34.23 20.83
N GLU A 598 -47.25 33.65 19.74
CA GLU A 598 -48.00 34.20 18.58
C GLU A 598 -47.25 34.03 17.25
N GLN A 599 -47.85 33.58 16.15
CA GLN A 599 -49.15 32.94 15.82
C GLN A 599 -48.97 32.44 14.37
N GLN A 600 -49.27 31.17 14.08
CA GLN A 600 -50.36 30.73 13.18
C GLN A 600 -50.57 31.55 11.91
N ALA A 601 -50.36 30.93 10.73
CA ALA A 601 -51.40 30.77 9.72
C ALA A 601 -50.93 29.86 8.55
N LEU A 602 -51.88 29.10 8.00
CA LEU A 602 -51.90 28.45 6.67
C LEU A 602 -51.34 27.01 6.54
N SER A 603 -52.22 26.04 6.84
CA SER A 603 -52.42 24.86 5.98
C SER A 603 -53.23 25.26 4.74
N PRO A 604 -53.15 24.52 3.61
CA PRO A 604 -54.14 23.46 3.42
C PRO A 604 -53.68 22.20 2.66
N ARG A 605 -54.48 21.15 2.86
CA ARG A 605 -54.87 20.08 1.92
C ARG A 605 -53.83 19.02 1.48
N LEU A 606 -53.96 17.88 2.17
CA LEU A 606 -53.74 16.54 1.64
C LEU A 606 -54.74 16.24 0.51
N GLU A 607 -54.21 16.02 -0.71
CA GLU A 607 -54.90 15.30 -1.77
C GLU A 607 -54.14 14.02 -2.13
N ARG A 608 -54.95 13.04 -2.53
CA ARG A 608 -54.66 11.63 -2.74
C ARG A 608 -53.74 11.45 -3.94
N TYR A 609 -52.70 10.64 -3.80
CA TYR A 609 -52.12 9.94 -4.95
C TYR A 609 -52.47 8.47 -4.89
N SER A 610 -53.42 8.11 -5.75
CA SER A 610 -53.86 6.77 -6.06
C SER A 610 -52.73 5.98 -6.75
N LEU A 611 -52.58 4.72 -6.33
CA LEU A 611 -51.84 3.69 -7.05
C LEU A 611 -52.47 3.47 -8.44
N PRO A 612 -51.69 3.29 -9.53
CA PRO A 612 -52.20 2.67 -10.74
C PRO A 612 -52.29 1.14 -10.59
N PRO A 613 -53.23 0.49 -11.30
CA PRO A 613 -53.76 -0.81 -10.93
C PRO A 613 -52.95 -1.99 -11.48
N GLU A 614 -53.19 -3.12 -10.83
CA GLU A 614 -52.97 -4.48 -11.28
C GLU A 614 -53.28 -4.65 -12.78
N ILE A 615 -52.31 -5.19 -13.54
CA ILE A 615 -52.59 -5.88 -14.79
C ILE A 615 -52.41 -7.36 -14.51
N GLY A 616 -53.55 -8.05 -14.51
CA GLY A 616 -53.67 -9.49 -14.36
C GLY A 616 -53.13 -10.26 -15.57
N PHE A 617 -52.82 -11.51 -15.25
CA PHE A 617 -52.39 -12.61 -16.11
C PHE A 617 -53.24 -12.81 -17.38
N LEU A 618 -52.55 -13.28 -18.44
CA LEU A 618 -52.88 -14.35 -19.41
C LEU A 618 -51.80 -14.24 -20.51
N SER A 619 -50.96 -15.23 -20.80
CA SER A 619 -51.33 -16.40 -21.60
C SER A 619 -50.08 -17.26 -21.77
N GLU A 620 -50.21 -18.54 -21.49
CA GLU A 620 -49.32 -19.61 -21.92
C GLU A 620 -49.15 -19.59 -23.45
N ARG A 621 -47.94 -19.90 -23.95
CA ARG A 621 -47.71 -20.77 -25.12
C ARG A 621 -46.23 -21.16 -25.25
N PRO A 622 -45.95 -22.34 -25.86
CA PRO A 622 -44.79 -23.17 -25.55
C PRO A 622 -43.60 -22.88 -26.47
N THR A 623 -42.40 -22.86 -25.90
CA THR A 623 -41.16 -22.98 -26.69
C THR A 623 -40.84 -24.46 -26.90
N GLN A 624 -41.16 -24.94 -28.09
CA GLN A 624 -40.68 -26.21 -28.63
C GLN A 624 -39.14 -26.18 -28.67
N ARG A 625 -38.53 -27.21 -28.08
CA ARG A 625 -37.13 -27.59 -28.31
C ARG A 625 -37.03 -28.16 -29.73
N ALA A 626 -36.18 -27.55 -30.56
CA ALA A 626 -35.71 -28.17 -31.78
C ALA A 626 -34.36 -28.85 -31.49
N ASP A 627 -34.32 -30.15 -31.71
CA ASP A 627 -33.12 -30.98 -31.73
C ASP A 627 -32.20 -30.53 -32.88
N TYR A 628 -30.97 -30.14 -32.54
CA TYR A 628 -29.87 -30.04 -33.50
C TYR A 628 -28.91 -31.20 -33.27
N ASN A 629 -29.22 -32.33 -33.89
CA ASN A 629 -28.25 -33.36 -34.22
C ASN A 629 -28.43 -33.72 -35.70
N THR A 630 -27.31 -33.94 -36.37
CA THR A 630 -27.12 -34.41 -37.77
C THR A 630 -27.09 -33.34 -38.88
N LEU A 631 -25.88 -32.82 -39.14
CA LEU A 631 -25.45 -32.49 -40.50
C LEU A 631 -24.04 -33.05 -40.72
N PRO A 632 -23.77 -33.75 -41.84
CA PRO A 632 -22.46 -34.32 -42.15
C PRO A 632 -21.50 -33.25 -42.71
N PRO A 633 -20.16 -33.46 -42.61
CA PRO A 633 -19.18 -32.50 -43.09
C PRO A 633 -19.10 -32.49 -44.64
N PRO A 634 -18.73 -31.35 -45.25
CA PRO A 634 -18.61 -31.25 -46.70
C PRO A 634 -17.38 -32.02 -47.21
N GLN A 635 -17.62 -32.88 -48.20
CA GLN A 635 -16.60 -33.56 -48.98
C GLN A 635 -15.94 -32.58 -49.96
N TYR A 636 -14.60 -32.52 -49.93
CA TYR A 636 -13.80 -31.77 -50.89
C TYR A 636 -13.19 -32.75 -51.91
N ASN A 637 -13.66 -32.68 -53.16
CA ASN A 637 -13.10 -33.42 -54.29
C ASN A 637 -12.02 -32.57 -54.99
N PRO A 638 -10.78 -33.06 -55.18
CA PRO A 638 -9.80 -32.42 -56.02
C PRO A 638 -9.82 -33.01 -57.43
N THR A 639 -9.73 -32.16 -58.46
CA THR A 639 -9.44 -32.59 -59.85
C THR A 639 -8.83 -31.40 -60.62
N PRO A 640 -8.12 -31.61 -61.74
CA PRO A 640 -6.68 -31.82 -61.71
C PRO A 640 -5.88 -30.84 -62.58
N GLN A 641 -4.57 -30.86 -62.30
CA GLN A 641 -3.42 -30.38 -63.07
C GLN A 641 -3.64 -30.08 -64.56
N THR A 642 -3.27 -28.86 -64.97
CA THR A 642 -2.92 -28.55 -66.37
C THR A 642 -1.41 -28.37 -66.52
N ARG A 643 -0.83 -29.22 -67.37
CA ARG A 643 0.54 -29.17 -67.89
C ARG A 643 0.82 -27.84 -68.59
N ARG A 644 1.99 -27.24 -68.35
CA ARG A 644 2.67 -26.39 -69.34
C ARG A 644 4.10 -26.87 -69.56
N ARG A 645 4.46 -26.88 -70.85
CA ARG A 645 5.71 -27.38 -71.45
C ARG A 645 6.91 -26.47 -71.15
N PRO A 646 8.15 -26.96 -71.33
CA PRO A 646 9.37 -26.21 -71.04
C PRO A 646 9.67 -25.18 -72.14
N ILE A 647 10.19 -24.02 -71.73
CA ILE A 647 10.82 -23.05 -72.63
C ILE A 647 12.31 -23.10 -72.34
N ASP A 648 13.07 -23.50 -73.35
CA ASP A 648 14.53 -23.37 -73.40
C ASP A 648 14.92 -21.89 -73.51
N VAL A 649 15.86 -21.43 -72.69
CA VAL A 649 16.58 -20.17 -72.92
C VAL A 649 18.08 -20.40 -72.66
N ALA A 650 18.86 -20.13 -73.70
CA ALA A 650 20.31 -20.19 -73.76
C ALA A 650 21.01 -19.05 -72.98
N PRO A 651 22.33 -19.12 -72.72
CA PRO A 651 23.02 -18.30 -71.73
C PRO A 651 23.60 -16.99 -72.30
N ASN A 652 23.98 -16.10 -71.37
CA ASN A 652 24.78 -14.87 -71.49
C ASN A 652 24.03 -13.54 -71.67
N SER A 653 24.04 -12.72 -70.61
CA SER A 653 24.81 -11.46 -70.60
C SER A 653 24.78 -10.78 -69.21
N ASN A 654 25.97 -10.35 -68.78
CA ASN A 654 26.28 -9.27 -67.84
C ASN A 654 25.59 -9.21 -66.47
N ILE A 655 26.28 -9.79 -65.49
CA ILE A 655 26.14 -9.51 -64.06
C ILE A 655 26.70 -8.09 -63.80
N ASN A 656 25.84 -7.08 -63.82
CA ASN A 656 26.08 -5.79 -63.17
C ASN A 656 24.78 -4.98 -62.97
N SER A 657 23.77 -5.61 -62.39
CA SER A 657 22.57 -4.90 -61.89
C SER A 657 22.34 -5.26 -60.43
N ASP A 658 22.40 -4.24 -59.57
CA ASP A 658 22.02 -4.29 -58.15
C ASP A 658 20.71 -5.08 -57.95
N PRO A 659 20.62 -6.02 -56.99
CA PRO A 659 19.44 -6.86 -56.78
C PRO A 659 18.28 -6.14 -56.06
N TYR A 660 18.37 -4.81 -55.88
CA TYR A 660 17.37 -4.03 -55.15
C TYR A 660 16.41 -3.31 -56.10
N PRO A 661 15.09 -3.32 -55.81
CA PRO A 661 14.07 -2.79 -56.72
C PRO A 661 14.25 -1.28 -56.99
N SER A 662 13.83 -0.87 -58.18
CA SER A 662 13.73 0.54 -58.59
C SER A 662 12.87 1.32 -57.58
N ILE A 663 13.47 2.28 -56.88
CA ILE A 663 12.78 3.08 -55.88
C ILE A 663 12.01 4.21 -56.58
N SER A 664 10.69 4.07 -56.71
CA SER A 664 9.79 5.15 -57.13
C SER A 664 9.49 6.05 -55.93
N PHE A 665 9.78 7.34 -56.07
CA PHE A 665 9.43 8.37 -55.10
C PHE A 665 8.41 9.29 -55.78
N ASN A 666 7.16 9.19 -55.31
CA ASN A 666 6.08 10.16 -55.39
C ASN A 666 4.78 9.40 -55.13
N VAL A 667 4.13 9.68 -54.01
CA VAL A 667 2.69 9.40 -53.90
C VAL A 667 2.03 10.43 -54.81
N ASN A 668 1.84 10.08 -56.08
CA ASN A 668 0.96 10.88 -56.93
C ASN A 668 -0.39 10.92 -56.19
N SER A 669 -0.88 12.11 -55.87
CA SER A 669 -2.05 12.40 -55.03
C SER A 669 -3.35 11.70 -55.47
N GLY A 670 -3.33 11.00 -56.61
CA GLY A 670 -4.42 10.17 -57.11
C GLY A 670 -4.45 8.71 -56.64
N THR A 671 -3.31 8.06 -56.35
CA THR A 671 -3.27 6.58 -56.29
C THR A 671 -3.17 5.93 -54.91
N ASP A 672 -2.99 6.67 -53.82
CA ASP A 672 -2.93 5.99 -52.51
C ASP A 672 -3.44 6.82 -51.33
N LYS A 673 -4.72 7.23 -51.42
CA LYS A 673 -5.44 7.93 -50.33
C LYS A 673 -5.38 7.19 -48.99
N ASN A 674 -5.22 5.87 -49.01
CA ASN A 674 -5.07 5.06 -47.79
C ASN A 674 -3.71 5.26 -47.13
N ILE A 675 -2.64 5.44 -47.92
CA ILE A 675 -1.30 5.71 -47.40
C ILE A 675 -1.22 7.12 -46.84
N GLN A 676 -1.80 8.11 -47.53
CA GLN A 676 -1.87 9.48 -47.01
C GLN A 676 -2.60 9.52 -45.66
N ARG A 677 -3.77 8.87 -45.53
CA ARG A 677 -4.49 8.74 -44.25
C ARG A 677 -3.69 8.03 -43.17
N LEU A 678 -2.85 7.06 -43.53
CA LEU A 678 -1.96 6.38 -42.60
C LEU A 678 -0.89 7.35 -42.05
N PHE A 679 -0.25 8.16 -42.90
CA PHE A 679 0.72 9.17 -42.46
C PHE A 679 0.06 10.25 -41.60
N GLU A 680 -1.11 10.75 -41.99
CA GLU A 680 -1.90 11.68 -41.18
C GLU A 680 -2.21 11.07 -39.79
N SER A 681 -2.60 9.80 -39.74
CA SER A 681 -2.87 9.10 -38.48
C SER A 681 -1.60 8.94 -37.63
N ILE A 682 -0.46 8.59 -38.23
CA ILE A 682 0.83 8.47 -37.53
C ILE A 682 1.29 9.83 -36.99
N GLY A 683 1.09 10.92 -37.74
CA GLY A 683 1.43 12.29 -37.32
C GLY A 683 0.63 12.77 -36.10
N THR A 684 -0.57 12.23 -35.87
CA THR A 684 -1.38 12.53 -34.67
C THR A 684 -0.97 11.76 -33.41
N LEU A 685 -0.12 10.74 -33.53
CA LEU A 685 0.33 9.97 -32.37
C LEU A 685 1.26 10.81 -31.50
N ALA A 686 1.01 10.81 -30.19
CA ALA A 686 1.89 11.48 -29.24
C ALA A 686 3.33 10.91 -29.35
N PRO A 687 4.37 11.74 -29.14
CA PRO A 687 5.75 11.27 -29.16
C PRO A 687 5.91 10.07 -28.22
N MET A 688 6.43 8.96 -28.76
CA MET A 688 6.68 7.75 -27.99
C MET A 688 7.62 8.06 -26.81
N ASN A 689 7.10 8.04 -25.59
CA ASN A 689 7.86 8.33 -24.38
C ASN A 689 8.77 7.14 -24.02
N LYS A 690 10.02 7.17 -24.51
CA LYS A 690 11.06 6.16 -24.21
C LYS A 690 11.82 6.42 -22.90
N ILE A 691 11.40 7.38 -22.07
CA ILE A 691 12.09 7.74 -20.82
C ILE A 691 11.74 6.76 -19.67
N GLY A 692 10.76 5.87 -19.87
CA GLY A 692 10.54 4.72 -18.97
C GLY A 692 11.30 3.47 -19.43
N PRO A 693 11.73 2.59 -18.51
CA PRO A 693 12.16 1.24 -18.89
C PRO A 693 11.02 0.59 -19.68
N MET A 694 11.30 0.03 -20.86
CA MET A 694 10.31 -0.82 -21.53
C MET A 694 9.89 -1.85 -20.51
N SER A 695 8.59 -1.92 -20.19
CA SER A 695 8.07 -2.94 -19.30
C SER A 695 8.53 -4.28 -19.88
N GLY A 696 9.34 -5.06 -19.17
CA GLY A 696 9.85 -6.38 -19.62
C GLY A 696 8.75 -7.40 -19.98
N ASP A 697 7.51 -6.96 -20.09
CA ASP A 697 6.36 -7.66 -20.65
C ASP A 697 6.60 -8.12 -22.10
N CYS A 698 7.62 -7.61 -22.81
CA CYS A 698 8.04 -8.08 -24.14
C CYS A 698 9.28 -8.99 -24.14
N ASP A 699 9.86 -9.31 -22.97
CA ASP A 699 11.10 -10.11 -22.90
C ASP A 699 10.89 -11.52 -23.43
N TYR A 700 9.70 -12.10 -23.20
CA TYR A 700 9.36 -13.44 -23.67
C TYR A 700 9.27 -13.50 -25.20
N GLU A 701 8.53 -12.56 -25.81
CA GLU A 701 8.39 -12.44 -27.26
C GLU A 701 9.73 -12.11 -27.92
N THR A 702 10.52 -11.23 -27.29
CA THR A 702 11.86 -10.86 -27.78
C THR A 702 12.79 -12.08 -27.74
N THR A 703 12.82 -12.82 -26.63
CA THR A 703 13.65 -14.02 -26.48
C THR A 703 13.24 -15.12 -27.46
N GLN A 704 11.95 -15.33 -27.67
CA GLN A 704 11.45 -16.27 -28.68
C GLN A 704 11.89 -15.87 -30.09
N MET A 705 11.76 -14.59 -30.44
CA MET A 705 12.16 -14.09 -31.74
C MET A 705 13.68 -14.20 -31.95
N GLU A 706 14.49 -13.84 -30.94
CA GLU A 706 15.94 -14.01 -30.98
C GLU A 706 16.33 -15.48 -31.18
N SER A 707 15.68 -16.39 -30.44
CA SER A 707 15.92 -17.83 -30.57
C SER A 707 15.56 -18.36 -31.96
N PHE A 708 14.42 -17.95 -32.50
CA PHE A 708 13.99 -18.28 -33.87
C PHE A 708 15.00 -17.77 -34.90
N LEU A 709 15.36 -16.47 -34.83
CA LEU A 709 16.31 -15.87 -35.76
C LEU A 709 17.68 -16.55 -35.69
N ALA A 710 18.13 -16.92 -34.48
CA ALA A 710 19.40 -17.60 -34.28
C ALA A 710 19.41 -18.99 -34.92
N GLN A 711 18.33 -19.77 -34.74
CA GLN A 711 18.21 -21.12 -35.29
C GLN A 711 18.01 -21.11 -36.81
N THR A 712 17.14 -20.24 -37.32
CA THR A 712 16.75 -20.25 -38.74
C THR A 712 17.75 -19.53 -39.63
N PHE A 713 18.24 -18.37 -39.20
CA PHE A 713 19.06 -17.48 -40.03
C PHE A 713 20.49 -17.31 -39.53
N GLN A 714 20.91 -18.08 -38.52
CA GLN A 714 22.21 -17.92 -37.85
C GLN A 714 22.42 -16.47 -37.38
N PHE A 715 21.35 -15.88 -36.83
CA PHE A 715 21.39 -14.55 -36.24
C PHE A 715 22.40 -14.52 -35.09
N ARG A 716 23.30 -13.54 -35.14
CA ARG A 716 24.23 -13.24 -34.06
C ARG A 716 24.29 -11.73 -33.81
N ASN A 717 24.25 -11.36 -32.55
CA ASN A 717 24.55 -10.00 -32.12
C ASN A 717 26.04 -9.72 -32.39
N ILE A 718 26.36 -8.51 -32.87
CA ILE A 718 27.74 -8.08 -33.02
C ILE A 718 28.18 -7.41 -31.71
N PRO A 719 29.13 -7.99 -30.96
CA PRO A 719 29.54 -7.43 -29.67
C PRO A 719 30.09 -6.01 -29.81
N GLY A 720 29.64 -5.10 -28.95
CA GLY A 720 30.12 -3.71 -28.93
C GLY A 720 29.48 -2.79 -29.98
N GLU A 721 28.69 -3.31 -30.91
CA GLU A 721 27.98 -2.51 -31.90
C GLU A 721 26.51 -2.33 -31.53
N TYR A 722 26.03 -1.09 -31.68
CA TYR A 722 24.65 -0.71 -31.41
C TYR A 722 24.12 0.09 -32.60
N ILE A 723 22.92 -0.27 -33.10
CA ILE A 723 22.23 0.49 -34.15
C ILE A 723 21.77 1.83 -33.56
N VAL A 724 21.26 1.80 -32.34
CA VAL A 724 21.00 2.96 -31.48
C VAL A 724 21.29 2.58 -30.04
N HIS A 725 21.50 3.57 -29.16
CA HIS A 725 21.68 3.31 -27.74
C HIS A 725 20.55 2.41 -27.19
N GLY A 726 20.91 1.23 -26.68
CA GLY A 726 19.97 0.21 -26.21
C GLY A 726 19.51 -0.84 -27.23
N VAL A 727 19.86 -0.73 -28.51
CA VAL A 727 19.53 -1.73 -29.56
C VAL A 727 20.82 -2.28 -30.18
N LYS A 728 21.14 -3.54 -29.89
CA LYS A 728 22.35 -4.22 -30.38
C LYS A 728 22.32 -4.37 -31.90
N SER A 729 23.48 -4.22 -32.53
CA SER A 729 23.69 -4.57 -33.94
C SER A 729 23.65 -6.09 -34.11
N PHE A 730 23.17 -6.56 -35.27
CA PHE A 730 23.05 -7.98 -35.56
C PHE A 730 23.41 -8.31 -37.00
N ARG A 731 23.74 -9.58 -37.25
CA ARG A 731 24.00 -10.11 -38.59
C ARG A 731 23.34 -11.48 -38.75
N LEU A 732 22.75 -11.73 -39.91
CA LEU A 732 22.27 -13.05 -40.31
C LEU A 732 23.42 -13.81 -40.98
N GLY A 733 23.82 -14.95 -40.44
CA GLY A 733 24.82 -15.83 -41.05
C GLY A 733 24.26 -16.61 -42.25
N ARG A 734 22.95 -16.80 -42.32
CA ARG A 734 22.25 -17.50 -43.39
C ARG A 734 21.01 -16.71 -43.85
N PRO A 735 21.19 -15.61 -44.60
CA PRO A 735 20.08 -14.82 -45.12
C PRO A 735 19.23 -15.61 -46.13
N PRO A 736 17.94 -15.24 -46.34
CA PRO A 736 17.02 -15.97 -47.23
C PRO A 736 17.53 -16.21 -48.65
N PHE A 737 18.25 -15.26 -49.25
CA PHE A 737 18.80 -15.39 -50.61
C PHE A 737 19.95 -16.41 -50.73
N LEU A 738 20.48 -16.91 -49.61
CA LEU A 738 21.46 -18.00 -49.56
C LEU A 738 20.82 -19.34 -49.14
N MET A 739 19.50 -19.38 -48.93
CA MET A 739 18.76 -20.60 -48.61
C MET A 739 18.23 -21.24 -49.89
N ASP A 740 17.96 -22.55 -49.86
CA ASP A 740 17.24 -23.20 -50.96
C ASP A 740 15.86 -22.52 -51.10
N PRO A 741 15.43 -22.10 -52.31
CA PRO A 741 14.17 -21.38 -52.53
C PRO A 741 12.95 -22.06 -51.92
N ASN A 742 12.95 -23.40 -51.83
CA ASN A 742 11.85 -24.19 -51.29
C ASN A 742 11.95 -24.44 -49.77
N THR A 743 12.99 -23.89 -49.10
CA THR A 743 13.16 -24.02 -47.66
C THR A 743 11.97 -23.38 -46.94
N LEU A 744 11.13 -24.19 -46.31
CA LEU A 744 9.97 -23.71 -45.55
C LEU A 744 10.41 -23.19 -44.17
N ILE A 745 10.18 -21.91 -43.93
CA ILE A 745 10.46 -21.22 -42.67
C ILE A 745 9.16 -21.05 -41.90
N ARG A 746 9.11 -21.59 -40.67
CA ARG A 746 7.94 -21.53 -39.78
C ARG A 746 8.16 -20.48 -38.71
N PHE A 747 7.30 -19.47 -38.66
CA PHE A 747 7.40 -18.38 -37.71
C PHE A 747 6.75 -18.75 -36.37
N PRO A 748 7.33 -18.34 -35.23
CA PRO A 748 6.73 -18.56 -33.92
C PRO A 748 5.41 -17.80 -33.81
N GLY A 749 4.35 -18.46 -33.35
CA GLY A 749 3.02 -17.87 -33.19
C GLY A 749 2.18 -18.61 -32.15
N THR A 750 1.29 -17.88 -31.48
CA THR A 750 0.40 -18.41 -30.42
C THR A 750 -0.90 -19.03 -30.94
N GLY A 751 -1.13 -18.98 -32.26
CA GLY A 751 -2.33 -19.51 -32.91
C GLY A 751 -2.25 -21.00 -33.27
N ARG A 752 -3.40 -21.64 -33.52
CA ARG A 752 -3.52 -23.05 -33.95
C ARG A 752 -2.92 -23.35 -35.33
N VAL A 753 -2.60 -22.31 -36.11
CA VAL A 753 -1.99 -22.43 -37.44
C VAL A 753 -0.68 -21.65 -37.40
N ALA A 754 0.44 -22.36 -37.48
CA ALA A 754 1.76 -21.73 -37.57
C ALA A 754 1.89 -21.07 -38.95
N PHE A 755 2.14 -19.76 -38.97
CA PHE A 755 2.46 -19.03 -40.20
C PHE A 755 3.80 -19.53 -40.76
N ALA A 756 3.86 -19.80 -42.05
CA ALA A 756 5.06 -20.29 -42.70
C ALA A 756 5.19 -19.71 -44.12
N MET A 757 6.43 -19.50 -44.56
CA MET A 757 6.78 -19.06 -45.91
C MET A 757 8.03 -19.81 -46.37
N THR A 758 8.11 -20.11 -47.66
CA THR A 758 9.34 -20.56 -48.31
C THR A 758 10.36 -19.42 -48.39
N ALA A 759 11.64 -19.75 -48.53
CA ALA A 759 12.67 -18.74 -48.74
C ALA A 759 12.36 -17.87 -49.98
N GLN A 760 11.84 -18.47 -51.05
CA GLN A 760 11.40 -17.74 -52.24
C GLN A 760 10.24 -16.79 -51.94
N GLU A 761 9.19 -17.23 -51.22
CA GLU A 761 8.08 -16.36 -50.83
C GLU A 761 8.57 -15.19 -49.96
N ILE A 762 9.57 -15.39 -49.10
CA ILE A 762 10.18 -14.31 -48.33
C ILE A 762 10.92 -13.33 -49.25
N LEU A 763 11.62 -13.81 -50.28
CA LEU A 763 12.30 -12.95 -51.26
C LEU A 763 11.29 -12.17 -52.11
N ASP A 764 10.23 -12.82 -52.57
CA ASP A 764 9.15 -12.20 -53.34
C ASP A 764 8.44 -11.14 -52.51
N TRP A 765 8.14 -11.45 -51.25
CA TRP A 765 7.61 -10.49 -50.28
C TRP A 765 8.59 -9.33 -50.02
N GLN A 766 9.90 -9.62 -49.95
CA GLN A 766 10.93 -8.59 -49.82
C GLN A 766 11.04 -7.67 -51.04
N GLN A 767 10.72 -8.17 -52.23
CA GLN A 767 10.69 -7.41 -53.48
C GLN A 767 9.37 -6.65 -53.67
N SER A 768 8.27 -7.12 -53.07
CA SER A 768 6.96 -6.46 -53.15
C SER A 768 6.89 -5.17 -52.32
N TYR A 769 7.83 -4.95 -51.41
CA TYR A 769 7.83 -3.75 -50.59
C TYR A 769 7.94 -2.45 -51.38
N ARG A 770 7.10 -1.50 -50.98
CA ARG A 770 7.20 -0.08 -51.30
C ARG A 770 7.53 0.66 -50.02
N VAL A 771 8.42 1.63 -50.13
CA VAL A 771 8.86 2.46 -49.00
C VAL A 771 8.29 3.84 -49.21
N TYR A 772 7.48 4.26 -48.25
CA TYR A 772 6.92 5.59 -48.17
C TYR A 772 7.61 6.32 -47.03
N ALA A 773 7.81 7.61 -47.17
CA ALA A 773 8.32 8.42 -46.09
C ALA A 773 7.68 9.79 -46.10
N ASP A 774 7.56 10.39 -44.93
CA ASP A 774 7.10 11.76 -44.77
C ASP A 774 8.16 12.71 -45.35
N GLU A 775 7.79 13.46 -46.39
CA GLU A 775 8.69 14.41 -47.04
C GLU A 775 8.99 15.65 -46.19
N ASP A 776 8.09 15.97 -45.24
CA ASP A 776 8.22 17.11 -44.34
C ASP A 776 9.08 16.80 -43.10
N ALA A 777 9.38 15.52 -42.87
CA ALA A 777 10.25 15.09 -41.79
C ALA A 777 11.71 15.47 -42.09
N ARG A 778 12.28 16.36 -41.25
CA ARG A 778 13.68 16.81 -41.36
C ARG A 778 14.63 15.61 -41.48
N CYS A 779 15.59 15.72 -42.41
CA CYS A 779 16.66 14.75 -42.68
C CYS A 779 16.23 13.48 -43.47
N ILE A 780 14.98 13.36 -43.91
CA ILE A 780 14.54 12.26 -44.77
C ILE A 780 14.62 12.66 -46.24
N ASN A 781 15.59 12.09 -46.96
CA ASN A 781 15.69 12.24 -48.41
C ASN A 781 16.00 10.89 -49.07
N LYS A 782 15.94 10.84 -50.41
CA LYS A 782 16.19 9.62 -51.20
C LYS A 782 17.53 8.94 -50.87
N ILE A 783 18.57 9.74 -50.58
CA ILE A 783 19.90 9.23 -50.20
C ILE A 783 19.85 8.59 -48.82
N PHE A 784 19.22 9.26 -47.85
CA PHE A 784 18.99 8.73 -46.50
C PHE A 784 18.20 7.41 -46.54
N ILE A 785 17.06 7.37 -47.23
CA ILE A 785 16.23 6.16 -47.31
C ILE A 785 17.00 5.01 -47.96
N ARG A 786 17.73 5.26 -49.05
CA ARG A 786 18.56 4.23 -49.69
C ARG A 786 19.61 3.69 -48.71
N ARG A 787 20.33 4.56 -48.01
CA ARG A 787 21.31 4.15 -46.98
C ARG A 787 20.65 3.38 -45.84
N ALA A 788 19.49 3.84 -45.36
CA ALA A 788 18.75 3.21 -44.27
C ALA A 788 18.28 1.80 -44.63
N LEU A 789 17.75 1.60 -45.84
CA LEU A 789 17.34 0.29 -46.34
C LEU A 789 18.52 -0.67 -46.53
N GLN A 790 19.73 -0.13 -46.70
CA GLN A 790 20.98 -0.90 -46.71
C GLN A 790 21.55 -1.15 -45.30
N GLY A 791 20.87 -0.70 -44.24
CA GLY A 791 21.36 -0.81 -42.86
C GLY A 791 22.50 0.16 -42.52
N LEU A 792 22.72 1.20 -43.33
CA LEU A 792 23.81 2.18 -43.20
C LEU A 792 23.37 3.48 -42.48
N THR A 793 22.29 3.43 -41.69
CA THR A 793 21.84 4.52 -40.82
C THR A 793 22.77 4.70 -39.64
N LYS A 794 23.16 5.94 -39.37
CA LYS A 794 23.86 6.31 -38.13
C LYS A 794 22.89 6.29 -36.95
N SER A 795 23.42 6.06 -35.76
CA SER A 795 22.66 6.21 -34.51
C SER A 795 22.24 7.67 -34.30
N GLY A 796 21.24 7.91 -33.44
CA GLY A 796 20.75 9.25 -33.12
C GLY A 796 19.64 9.72 -34.06
N GLU A 797 19.79 10.93 -34.63
CA GLU A 797 18.75 11.57 -35.46
C GLU A 797 18.39 10.76 -36.72
N GLU A 798 19.38 10.18 -37.41
CA GLU A 798 19.15 9.33 -38.60
C GLU A 798 18.28 8.11 -38.24
N ALA A 799 18.55 7.45 -37.11
CA ALA A 799 17.74 6.32 -36.65
C ALA A 799 16.35 6.75 -36.12
N PHE A 800 16.23 7.97 -35.58
CA PHE A 800 14.92 8.52 -35.18
C PHE A 800 14.03 8.81 -36.40
N ALA A 801 14.63 9.32 -37.48
CA ALA A 801 13.92 9.65 -38.72
C ALA A 801 13.24 8.42 -39.36
N MET A 802 13.76 7.21 -39.13
CA MET A 802 13.12 5.96 -39.58
C MET A 802 11.71 5.73 -39.00
N LYS A 803 11.30 6.44 -37.95
CA LYS A 803 9.92 6.41 -37.44
C LYS A 803 8.89 6.97 -38.43
N PHE A 804 9.33 7.83 -39.35
CA PHE A 804 8.48 8.45 -40.37
C PHE A 804 8.65 7.76 -41.73
N VAL A 805 9.21 6.55 -41.74
CA VAL A 805 9.35 5.70 -42.92
C VAL A 805 8.45 4.48 -42.75
N VAL A 806 7.54 4.26 -43.68
CA VAL A 806 6.61 3.13 -43.70
C VAL A 806 6.99 2.19 -44.83
N ARG A 807 7.16 0.92 -44.52
CA ARG A 807 7.43 -0.14 -45.50
C ARG A 807 6.17 -1.00 -45.65
N ILE A 808 5.62 -1.08 -46.85
CA ILE A 808 4.35 -1.78 -47.12
C ILE A 808 4.61 -2.83 -48.19
N SER A 809 4.37 -4.09 -47.87
CA SER A 809 4.41 -5.17 -48.86
C SER A 809 3.11 -5.17 -49.65
N GLN A 810 3.22 -5.20 -50.97
CA GLN A 810 2.07 -5.44 -51.87
C GLN A 810 1.70 -6.92 -51.87
#